data_AF-A0A1X7HQC6-F1
#
_entry.id   AF-A0A1X7HQC6-F1
#
_cell.length_a   1.000
_cell.length_b   1.000
_cell.length_c   1.000
_cell.angle_alpha   90.00
_cell.angle_beta   90.00
_cell.angle_gamma   90.00
#
_symmetry.space_group_name_H-M   'P 1'
#
loop_
_entity.id
_entity.type
_entity.pdbx_description
1 polymer ?
#
loop_
_entity_poly.entity_id
_entity_poly.type
_entity_poly.pdbx_seq_one_letter_code
_entity_poly.pdbx_strand_id
1 'polypeptide(L)'
;MNHEECSSNSSLAVSRRKALQVLGAAGAVVVGSVLGSKLTFADEVQSQSQSAEAQGGQTKVEFVSDVKALLAINPKRLKADAIVYVAGYYKAGDGGGKWVRWAADSNKEDNGGTVHAARGLGSGRWETIHNGVADFRWFGIFDAQTNADDALAAMVNDLSIHRVEAHTPLNFVRRHVFHRSGIELDFGGHRVTTDGIELNTRDNPFGAVMFFQGQAAGAASSITLSADIPEGSDVLEVQNSSAFAVEDWWIAQVSPQKGGKAQRELDYMVKVTEIIDATHIRINYKLGWSLEAGRTITYTKMNPVYRCSVRNMEFVGVPVPPTESTSQRPFETWDQIGSNPVAYEFAVECDVSGVRATKVFWPVVQRRYCSHYVTESCELINPEERDWGGTGYLTQQLNVLYGNVRNCNTSNARHLNDFTCAAYCLVENCHGDGDDYGPFVTHGQFEHDLTYIGNSGLLSFANSGTHWGDSAKRITVKKHIATRIVAHKKLTDLTLEDCYAINKPGLSNSGSIWANVDGLQIRGCTAENMITLSQSSVRSKRPNAIENCSFGMLKGYEIARPIRSEAVGVTPVSSDLLIANCEFTSVEDVNIGSINRLTIRDTWFRGTSASTGIVRVGSKEVMISGGGLDNCGLIFTGAWDHIKTGTMDQCLTVDGGAVFKGTSGENAYVKHEAAGGTFTLHYGSCQSLADDARTLHFQMTDGKLNFKAVGAHFKGGQYAASEGSIAKGNYFFLTSCIEEKVNRSSLPAEGASVQHSTGNLIIG
;
A
#
# COMPACT_ATOMS: atom_id res chain seq x y z
N MET A 1 28.98 -34.89 -23.87
CA MET A 1 29.66 -34.83 -25.19
C MET A 1 29.56 -33.39 -25.64
N ASN A 2 30.56 -32.52 -25.61
CA ASN A 2 32.00 -32.59 -25.34
C ASN A 2 32.35 -31.48 -24.34
N HIS A 3 33.21 -31.79 -23.37
CA HIS A 3 33.82 -30.81 -22.46
C HIS A 3 35.12 -30.31 -23.09
N GLU A 4 35.23 -29.00 -23.27
CA GLU A 4 36.52 -28.31 -23.49
C GLU A 4 36.83 -27.48 -22.24
N GLU A 5 37.79 -27.96 -21.45
CA GLU A 5 38.56 -27.18 -20.48
C GLU A 5 39.57 -26.30 -21.23
N CYS A 6 39.65 -25.01 -20.90
CA CYS A 6 40.89 -24.26 -21.07
C CYS A 6 41.03 -23.08 -20.08
N SER A 7 42.08 -23.21 -19.26
CA SER A 7 42.82 -22.20 -18.47
C SER A 7 42.09 -21.37 -17.41
N SER A 8 42.22 -21.83 -16.17
CA SER A 8 42.03 -21.06 -14.93
C SER A 8 43.06 -19.92 -14.81
N ASN A 9 42.59 -18.68 -14.68
CA ASN A 9 43.39 -17.52 -14.28
C ASN A 9 43.91 -17.69 -12.84
N SER A 10 45.19 -18.05 -12.70
CA SER A 10 45.87 -18.25 -11.42
C SER A 10 46.47 -16.97 -10.79
N SER A 11 46.02 -15.77 -11.18
CA SER A 11 46.57 -14.49 -10.67
C SER A 11 45.81 -13.90 -9.46
N LEU A 12 44.63 -14.40 -9.11
CA LEU A 12 43.80 -13.83 -8.02
C LEU A 12 44.02 -14.49 -6.64
N ALA A 13 44.64 -15.66 -6.57
CA ALA A 13 44.74 -16.43 -5.32
C ALA A 13 45.83 -15.92 -4.35
N VAL A 14 46.78 -15.10 -4.81
CA VAL A 14 47.91 -14.59 -4.00
C VAL A 14 47.57 -13.30 -3.21
N SER A 15 46.45 -12.64 -3.51
CA SER A 15 46.05 -11.38 -2.85
C SER A 15 45.30 -11.57 -1.52
N ARG A 16 44.34 -12.52 -1.46
CA ARG A 16 43.51 -12.72 -0.24
C ARG A 16 44.30 -13.15 0.99
N ARG A 17 45.34 -13.97 0.83
CA ARG A 17 46.15 -14.48 1.95
C ARG A 17 47.01 -13.38 2.60
N LYS A 18 47.55 -12.45 1.80
CA LYS A 18 48.29 -11.27 2.30
C LYS A 18 47.36 -10.21 2.89
N ALA A 19 46.22 -9.96 2.26
CA ALA A 19 45.20 -9.06 2.80
C ALA A 19 44.67 -9.54 4.17
N LEU A 20 44.38 -10.85 4.32
CA LEU A 20 44.00 -11.46 5.60
C LEU A 20 45.13 -11.44 6.64
N GLN A 21 46.39 -11.56 6.24
CA GLN A 21 47.53 -11.43 7.16
C GLN A 21 47.71 -9.99 7.67
N VAL A 22 47.52 -8.97 6.82
CA VAL A 22 47.57 -7.56 7.21
C VAL A 22 46.36 -7.17 8.08
N LEU A 23 45.16 -7.63 7.73
CA LEU A 23 43.94 -7.43 8.54
C LEU A 23 43.97 -8.20 9.87
N GLY A 24 44.55 -9.41 9.90
CA GLY A 24 44.75 -10.18 11.12
C GLY A 24 45.72 -9.51 12.11
N ALA A 25 46.71 -8.76 11.60
CA ALA A 25 47.56 -7.91 12.43
C ALA A 25 46.82 -6.64 12.92
N ALA A 26 45.92 -6.08 12.12
CA ALA A 26 45.10 -4.92 12.52
C ALA A 26 44.12 -5.23 13.67
N GLY A 27 43.57 -6.45 13.73
CA GLY A 27 42.71 -6.90 14.84
C GLY A 27 43.41 -6.96 16.21
N ALA A 28 44.74 -7.10 16.22
CA ALA A 28 45.53 -7.13 17.46
C ALA A 28 45.87 -5.73 18.02
N VAL A 29 45.73 -4.65 17.22
CA VAL A 29 46.06 -3.28 17.63
C VAL A 29 44.86 -2.55 18.25
N VAL A 30 43.63 -3.06 18.11
CA VAL A 30 42.41 -2.37 18.56
C VAL A 30 41.96 -2.72 19.99
N VAL A 31 42.67 -3.59 20.72
CA VAL A 31 42.36 -3.86 22.14
C VAL A 31 43.37 -3.18 23.05
N GLY A 32 43.01 -2.03 23.63
CA GLY A 32 43.72 -1.47 24.79
C GLY A 32 43.79 0.05 24.83
N SER A 33 42.81 0.66 25.48
CA SER A 33 42.82 2.05 25.93
C SER A 33 43.94 2.31 26.96
N VAL A 34 44.51 3.51 26.92
CA VAL A 34 45.31 4.17 27.98
C VAL A 34 46.70 3.57 28.23
N LEU A 35 47.72 4.13 27.56
CA LEU A 35 48.98 4.60 28.16
C LEU A 35 49.85 5.25 27.08
N GLY A 36 50.25 6.51 27.31
CA GLY A 36 51.04 7.29 26.37
C GLY A 36 52.37 6.61 26.01
N SER A 37 52.62 6.47 24.72
CA SER A 37 53.93 6.18 24.15
C SER A 37 54.04 6.94 22.83
N LYS A 38 55.02 7.84 22.75
CA LYS A 38 55.33 8.64 21.56
C LYS A 38 55.63 7.70 20.38
N LEU A 39 54.70 7.58 19.43
CA LEU A 39 55.03 7.20 18.06
C LEU A 39 55.63 8.46 17.41
N THR A 40 56.94 8.46 17.21
CA THR A 40 57.64 9.53 16.51
C THR A 40 57.29 9.47 15.02
N PHE A 41 56.49 10.42 14.58
CA PHE A 41 56.32 10.75 13.17
C PHE A 41 57.64 11.35 12.65
N ALA A 42 58.10 10.91 11.49
CA ALA A 42 59.28 11.48 10.86
C ALA A 42 58.92 12.83 10.24
N ASP A 43 59.15 13.91 10.97
CA ASP A 43 59.29 15.25 10.40
C ASP A 43 60.67 15.38 9.73
N GLU A 44 60.69 16.15 8.64
CA GLU A 44 61.83 16.43 7.76
C GLU A 44 63.16 16.64 8.50
N VAL A 45 64.11 15.72 8.34
CA VAL A 45 65.54 15.99 8.56
C VAL A 45 66.38 15.24 7.52
N GLN A 46 67.11 16.00 6.70
CA GLN A 46 68.30 15.53 5.98
C GLN A 46 69.28 14.89 6.97
N SER A 47 69.54 13.59 6.86
CA SER A 47 70.84 13.06 7.26
C SER A 47 71.18 11.79 6.49
N GLN A 48 72.38 11.82 5.90
CA GLN A 48 73.06 10.66 5.35
C GLN A 48 73.44 9.73 6.51
N SER A 49 73.11 8.44 6.43
CA SER A 49 73.98 7.40 6.97
C SER A 49 73.74 6.09 6.24
N GLN A 50 74.82 5.54 5.71
CA GLN A 50 74.93 4.17 5.22
C GLN A 50 74.99 3.22 6.41
N SER A 51 74.24 2.12 6.39
CA SER A 51 74.74 0.83 6.89
C SER A 51 73.83 -0.34 6.51
N ALA A 52 74.50 -1.31 5.87
CA ALA A 52 74.36 -2.76 5.90
C ALA A 52 72.96 -3.42 5.81
N GLU A 53 72.81 -4.17 4.72
CA GLU A 53 71.79 -5.20 4.50
C GLU A 53 71.83 -6.30 5.57
N ALA A 54 70.65 -6.64 6.10
CA ALA A 54 70.37 -7.94 6.69
C ALA A 54 69.16 -8.54 5.98
N GLN A 55 69.39 -9.67 5.32
CA GLN A 55 68.39 -10.48 4.62
C GLN A 55 67.48 -11.18 5.64
N GLY A 56 66.20 -10.81 5.61
CA GLY A 56 65.10 -11.47 6.30
C GLY A 56 63.82 -10.78 5.87
N GLY A 57 63.07 -11.37 4.94
CA GLY A 57 61.96 -10.76 4.21
C GLY A 57 60.73 -10.43 5.05
N GLN A 58 60.85 -9.54 6.02
CA GLN A 58 59.72 -8.80 6.57
C GLN A 58 59.47 -7.60 5.67
N THR A 59 58.29 -7.54 5.06
CA THR A 59 57.80 -6.36 4.37
C THR A 59 57.78 -5.23 5.38
N LYS A 60 58.74 -4.31 5.31
CA LYS A 60 58.83 -3.16 6.21
C LYS A 60 57.61 -2.28 5.93
N VAL A 61 56.62 -2.33 6.80
CA VAL A 61 55.47 -1.44 6.76
C VAL A 61 55.96 -0.04 7.09
N GLU A 62 55.74 0.90 6.18
CA GLU A 62 56.03 2.31 6.39
C GLU A 62 54.77 3.02 6.91
N PHE A 63 54.95 3.97 7.84
CA PHE A 63 53.87 4.72 8.47
C PHE A 63 54.04 6.20 8.16
N VAL A 64 52.99 6.84 7.65
CA VAL A 64 52.97 8.29 7.36
C VAL A 64 51.77 8.96 8.03
N SER A 65 51.89 10.26 8.33
CA SER A 65 50.85 11.01 9.05
C SER A 65 49.56 11.17 8.25
N ASP A 66 49.68 11.41 6.94
CA ASP A 66 48.60 11.84 6.07
C ASP A 66 48.89 11.59 4.58
N VAL A 67 47.93 11.88 3.70
CA VAL A 67 48.06 11.67 2.25
C VAL A 67 49.15 12.57 1.65
N LYS A 68 49.38 13.77 2.19
CA LYS A 68 50.45 14.66 1.70
C LYS A 68 51.81 14.02 1.96
N ALA A 69 52.03 13.42 3.13
CA ALA A 69 53.23 12.69 3.47
C ALA A 69 53.39 11.41 2.61
N LEU A 70 52.30 10.68 2.34
CA LEU A 70 52.30 9.54 1.41
C LEU A 70 52.81 9.95 0.01
N LEU A 71 52.30 11.07 -0.51
CA LEU A 71 52.65 11.56 -1.85
C LEU A 71 54.05 12.18 -1.93
N ALA A 72 54.72 12.42 -0.78
CA ALA A 72 56.11 12.85 -0.72
C ALA A 72 57.11 11.68 -0.79
N ILE A 73 56.64 10.43 -0.66
CA ILE A 73 57.50 9.24 -0.80
C ILE A 73 58.03 9.18 -2.23
N ASN A 74 59.35 9.06 -2.38
CA ASN A 74 59.98 8.97 -3.69
C ASN A 74 59.65 7.61 -4.34
N PRO A 75 58.85 7.59 -5.42
CA PRO A 75 58.36 6.34 -6.00
C PRO A 75 59.48 5.49 -6.65
N LYS A 76 60.63 6.10 -7.01
CA LYS A 76 61.80 5.36 -7.52
C LYS A 76 62.46 4.46 -6.47
N ARG A 77 62.11 4.63 -5.19
CA ARG A 77 62.61 3.81 -4.08
C ARG A 77 61.63 2.71 -3.66
N LEU A 78 60.43 2.69 -4.24
CA LEU A 78 59.40 1.72 -3.88
C LEU A 78 59.57 0.42 -4.66
N LYS A 79 59.48 -0.70 -3.95
CA LYS A 79 59.27 -2.01 -4.57
C LYS A 79 57.78 -2.14 -4.92
N ALA A 80 57.48 -2.91 -5.98
CA ALA A 80 56.09 -3.28 -6.28
C ALA A 80 55.43 -3.93 -5.04
N ASP A 81 54.16 -3.60 -4.81
CA ASP A 81 53.36 -4.04 -3.66
C ASP A 81 53.90 -3.60 -2.28
N ALA A 82 54.71 -2.53 -2.22
CA ALA A 82 55.03 -1.89 -0.95
C ALA A 82 53.75 -1.41 -0.26
N ILE A 83 53.65 -1.65 1.05
CA ILE A 83 52.46 -1.32 1.85
C ILE A 83 52.80 -0.18 2.81
N VAL A 84 51.96 0.86 2.80
CA VAL A 84 52.09 2.02 3.69
C VAL A 84 50.78 2.18 4.47
N TYR A 85 50.89 2.44 5.77
CA TYR A 85 49.77 2.90 6.57
C TYR A 85 49.76 4.43 6.60
N VAL A 86 48.64 5.01 6.21
CA VAL A 86 48.36 6.45 6.30
C VAL A 86 47.50 6.68 7.53
N ALA A 87 47.96 7.48 8.50
CA ALA A 87 47.26 7.64 9.78
C ALA A 87 46.02 8.56 9.73
N GLY A 88 45.82 9.30 8.63
CA GLY A 88 44.65 10.14 8.36
C GLY A 88 44.67 10.70 6.95
N TYR A 89 43.68 11.51 6.56
CA TYR A 89 43.66 12.14 5.24
C TYR A 89 44.50 13.42 5.19
N TYR A 90 44.17 14.39 6.05
CA TYR A 90 44.89 15.66 6.21
C TYR A 90 45.83 15.65 7.41
N LYS A 91 45.51 14.90 8.46
CA LYS A 91 46.34 14.75 9.67
C LYS A 91 46.09 13.41 10.34
N ALA A 92 47.09 12.91 11.05
CA ALA A 92 46.96 11.66 11.80
C ALA A 92 45.74 11.70 12.75
N GLY A 93 44.89 10.66 12.69
CA GLY A 93 43.73 10.49 13.56
C GLY A 93 42.47 11.28 13.16
N ASP A 94 42.42 11.88 11.97
CA ASP A 94 41.19 12.56 11.48
C ASP A 94 40.07 11.59 11.04
N GLY A 95 40.35 10.29 10.99
CA GLY A 95 39.42 9.24 10.56
C GLY A 95 39.58 8.82 9.10
N GLY A 96 40.38 9.53 8.29
CA GLY A 96 40.71 9.16 6.91
C GLY A 96 41.86 8.14 6.79
N GLY A 97 42.22 7.49 7.90
CA GLY A 97 43.33 6.55 7.96
C GLY A 97 43.05 5.30 7.13
N LYS A 98 44.07 4.81 6.42
CA LYS A 98 43.92 3.70 5.46
C LYS A 98 45.25 3.03 5.15
N TRP A 99 45.17 1.76 4.79
CA TRP A 99 46.29 1.03 4.19
C TRP A 99 46.29 1.24 2.69
N VAL A 100 47.46 1.49 2.11
CA VAL A 100 47.63 1.62 0.66
C VAL A 100 48.76 0.70 0.18
N ARG A 101 48.62 0.18 -1.04
CA ARG A 101 49.68 -0.55 -1.74
C ARG A 101 50.22 0.27 -2.91
N TRP A 102 51.51 0.14 -3.17
CA TRP A 102 52.15 0.68 -4.37
C TRP A 102 51.92 -0.26 -5.56
N ALA A 103 51.08 0.16 -6.51
CA ALA A 103 50.81 -0.53 -7.75
C ALA A 103 51.64 0.12 -8.89
N ALA A 104 52.87 -0.35 -9.10
CA ALA A 104 53.85 0.27 -9.99
C ALA A 104 53.39 0.43 -11.45
N ASP A 105 52.60 -0.53 -11.96
CA ASP A 105 52.09 -0.54 -13.34
C ASP A 105 50.68 0.05 -13.49
N SER A 106 50.10 0.55 -12.39
CA SER A 106 48.74 1.09 -12.42
C SER A 106 48.69 2.45 -13.10
N ASN A 107 47.72 2.61 -14.00
CA ASN A 107 47.41 3.86 -14.70
C ASN A 107 46.02 4.39 -14.35
N LYS A 108 45.39 3.90 -13.28
CA LYS A 108 44.09 4.40 -12.83
C LYS A 108 44.16 5.91 -12.60
N GLU A 109 43.12 6.68 -12.89
CA GLU A 109 43.13 8.11 -12.58
C GLU A 109 43.19 8.35 -11.06
N ASP A 110 43.88 9.42 -10.64
CA ASP A 110 43.80 9.88 -9.25
C ASP A 110 42.36 10.31 -8.97
N ASN A 111 41.75 9.74 -7.93
CA ASN A 111 40.39 10.09 -7.53
C ASN A 111 40.34 10.71 -6.13
N GLY A 112 41.51 11.01 -5.54
CA GLY A 112 41.62 11.65 -4.25
C GLY A 112 41.28 10.75 -3.06
N GLY A 113 41.05 9.44 -3.22
CA GLY A 113 40.76 8.60 -2.06
C GLY A 113 41.15 7.13 -2.18
N THR A 114 40.53 6.38 -3.09
CA THR A 114 40.88 4.96 -3.31
C THR A 114 42.10 4.79 -4.21
N VAL A 115 42.42 5.81 -5.01
CA VAL A 115 43.58 5.87 -5.89
C VAL A 115 44.24 7.24 -5.74
N HIS A 116 45.54 7.25 -5.45
CA HIS A 116 46.36 8.46 -5.47
C HIS A 116 47.54 8.31 -6.44
N ALA A 117 47.76 9.31 -7.29
CA ALA A 117 48.89 9.34 -8.22
C ALA A 117 50.16 9.87 -7.54
N ALA A 118 51.27 9.16 -7.71
CA ALA A 118 52.57 9.68 -7.29
C ALA A 118 53.00 10.86 -8.18
N ARG A 119 53.53 11.92 -7.58
CA ARG A 119 53.93 13.13 -8.31
C ARG A 119 55.03 12.83 -9.34
N GLY A 120 54.85 13.36 -10.55
CA GLY A 120 55.88 13.36 -11.59
C GLY A 120 56.09 12.02 -12.32
N LEU A 121 55.16 11.08 -12.20
CA LEU A 121 55.16 9.82 -12.96
C LEU A 121 53.90 9.70 -13.83
N GLY A 122 54.04 9.08 -15.01
CA GLY A 122 52.88 8.70 -15.85
C GLY A 122 52.15 7.46 -15.35
N SER A 123 52.88 6.52 -14.75
CA SER A 123 52.37 5.25 -14.19
C SER A 123 52.78 5.08 -12.72
N GLY A 124 52.05 4.24 -11.99
CA GLY A 124 52.27 3.99 -10.57
C GLY A 124 51.22 4.68 -9.71
N ARG A 125 50.47 3.90 -8.92
CA ARG A 125 49.41 4.40 -8.03
C ARG A 125 49.55 3.85 -6.63
N TRP A 126 49.19 4.68 -5.66
CA TRP A 126 48.80 4.20 -4.34
C TRP A 126 47.33 3.79 -4.39
N GLU A 127 47.07 2.50 -4.25
CA GLU A 127 45.70 1.97 -4.23
C GLU A 127 45.34 1.54 -2.81
N THR A 128 44.19 2.00 -2.33
CA THR A 128 43.69 1.65 -1.00
C THR A 128 43.42 0.16 -0.88
N ILE A 129 43.89 -0.46 0.21
CA ILE A 129 43.64 -1.85 0.54
C ILE A 129 42.39 -1.90 1.41
N HIS A 130 41.35 -2.59 0.93
CA HIS A 130 40.08 -2.76 1.64
C HIS A 130 39.52 -4.17 1.48
N ASN A 131 38.59 -4.54 2.35
CA ASN A 131 37.86 -5.81 2.35
C ASN A 131 36.49 -5.70 1.64
N GLY A 132 36.35 -4.69 0.78
CA GLY A 132 35.10 -4.35 0.10
C GLY A 132 34.18 -3.38 0.85
N VAL A 133 34.62 -2.84 2.00
CA VAL A 133 33.96 -1.71 2.68
C VAL A 133 34.77 -0.44 2.44
N ALA A 134 34.13 0.65 2.05
CA ALA A 134 34.78 1.94 1.81
C ALA A 134 34.16 3.08 2.62
N ASP A 135 34.93 4.17 2.78
CA ASP A 135 34.60 5.28 3.68
C ASP A 135 34.82 6.63 2.97
N PHE A 136 33.84 7.54 3.07
CA PHE A 136 33.93 8.90 2.53
C PHE A 136 35.14 9.70 3.06
N ARG A 137 35.58 9.44 4.29
CA ARG A 137 36.74 10.11 4.91
C ARG A 137 38.06 9.77 4.20
N TRP A 138 38.12 8.68 3.44
CA TRP A 138 39.29 8.37 2.61
C TRP A 138 39.54 9.41 1.52
N PHE A 139 38.53 10.21 1.19
CA PHE A 139 38.55 11.32 0.22
C PHE A 139 38.70 12.69 0.90
N GLY A 140 38.93 12.71 2.22
CA GLY A 140 39.06 13.97 2.98
C GLY A 140 37.74 14.67 3.28
N ILE A 141 36.61 13.96 3.17
CA ILE A 141 35.28 14.49 3.48
C ILE A 141 34.99 14.22 4.96
N PHE A 142 34.95 15.28 5.75
CA PHE A 142 34.70 15.21 7.20
C PHE A 142 33.46 16.00 7.65
N ASP A 143 32.83 16.69 6.70
CA ASP A 143 31.65 17.53 6.87
C ASP A 143 30.97 17.74 5.51
N ALA A 144 29.85 18.47 5.51
CA ALA A 144 29.02 18.71 4.33
C ALA A 144 29.55 19.85 3.43
N GLN A 145 30.70 20.45 3.75
CA GLN A 145 31.26 21.59 3.02
C GLN A 145 31.95 21.14 1.73
N THR A 146 32.41 19.90 1.70
CA THR A 146 32.94 19.25 0.49
C THR A 146 31.89 18.32 -0.09
N ASN A 147 31.53 18.54 -1.35
CA ASN A 147 30.55 17.70 -2.04
C ASN A 147 31.06 16.25 -2.16
N ALA A 148 30.21 15.29 -1.81
CA ALA A 148 30.55 13.88 -1.72
C ALA A 148 30.39 13.10 -3.03
N ASP A 149 29.98 13.78 -4.11
CA ASP A 149 29.60 13.15 -5.35
C ASP A 149 30.73 12.35 -6.02
N ASP A 150 31.94 12.91 -6.10
CA ASP A 150 33.09 12.22 -6.73
C ASP A 150 33.54 11.01 -5.91
N ALA A 151 33.51 11.13 -4.58
CA ALA A 151 33.81 10.03 -3.67
C ALA A 151 32.79 8.89 -3.81
N LEU A 152 31.49 9.22 -3.85
CA LEU A 152 30.44 8.23 -4.07
C LEU A 152 30.61 7.53 -5.42
N ALA A 153 30.79 8.30 -6.51
CA ALA A 153 30.99 7.72 -7.84
C ALA A 153 32.24 6.83 -7.91
N ALA A 154 33.36 7.23 -7.28
CA ALA A 154 34.57 6.43 -7.24
C ALA A 154 34.36 5.11 -6.47
N MET A 155 33.69 5.14 -5.32
CA MET A 155 33.45 3.95 -4.50
C MET A 155 32.41 3.01 -5.12
N VAL A 156 31.31 3.54 -5.67
CA VAL A 156 30.26 2.73 -6.27
C VAL A 156 30.72 2.11 -7.60
N ASN A 157 31.58 2.76 -8.38
CA ASN A 157 32.10 2.18 -9.62
C ASN A 157 33.21 1.13 -9.40
N ASP A 158 33.76 0.99 -8.19
CA ASP A 158 34.66 -0.11 -7.86
C ASP A 158 33.87 -1.38 -7.51
N LEU A 159 33.87 -2.34 -8.43
CA LEU A 159 33.13 -3.61 -8.27
C LEU A 159 33.63 -4.49 -7.12
N SER A 160 34.82 -4.22 -6.56
CA SER A 160 35.31 -4.92 -5.38
C SER A 160 34.74 -4.38 -4.06
N ILE A 161 34.14 -3.19 -4.10
CA ILE A 161 33.38 -2.59 -2.98
C ILE A 161 31.95 -3.15 -3.01
N HIS A 162 31.52 -3.72 -1.89
CA HIS A 162 30.14 -4.17 -1.64
C HIS A 162 29.41 -3.29 -0.63
N ARG A 163 30.12 -2.42 0.11
CA ARG A 163 29.52 -1.45 1.04
C ARG A 163 30.29 -0.13 1.09
N VAL A 164 29.55 0.97 1.15
CA VAL A 164 30.06 2.32 1.39
C VAL A 164 29.45 2.85 2.68
N GLU A 165 30.29 3.40 3.56
CA GLU A 165 29.89 3.92 4.86
C GLU A 165 30.15 5.42 4.97
N ALA A 166 29.17 6.15 5.51
CA ALA A 166 29.35 7.52 5.99
C ALA A 166 29.53 7.54 7.51
N HIS A 167 30.49 8.36 7.97
CA HIS A 167 30.78 8.61 9.38
C HIS A 167 30.72 10.11 9.72
N THR A 168 30.29 10.93 8.76
CA THR A 168 30.18 12.39 8.84
C THR A 168 29.01 12.87 7.99
N PRO A 169 28.51 14.09 8.21
CA PRO A 169 27.54 14.71 7.30
C PRO A 169 28.08 14.81 5.87
N LEU A 170 27.20 14.69 4.88
CA LEU A 170 27.54 14.75 3.45
C LEU A 170 26.61 15.71 2.70
N ASN A 171 27.14 16.36 1.66
CA ASN A 171 26.36 17.11 0.69
C ASN A 171 26.51 16.50 -0.71
N PHE A 172 25.41 16.35 -1.43
CA PHE A 172 25.42 15.93 -2.84
C PHE A 172 24.83 17.01 -3.73
N VAL A 173 25.53 17.33 -4.82
CA VAL A 173 25.08 18.30 -5.81
C VAL A 173 24.71 17.69 -7.17
N ARG A 174 24.88 16.37 -7.33
CA ARG A 174 24.48 15.62 -8.54
C ARG A 174 23.43 14.55 -8.24
N ARG A 175 22.70 14.17 -9.29
CA ARG A 175 21.74 13.06 -9.29
C ARG A 175 22.41 11.85 -9.94
N HIS A 176 22.76 10.84 -9.14
CA HIS A 176 23.57 9.71 -9.61
C HIS A 176 22.69 8.58 -10.14
N VAL A 177 23.06 8.03 -11.29
CA VAL A 177 22.43 6.84 -11.87
C VAL A 177 23.42 5.68 -11.88
N PHE A 178 23.07 4.59 -11.21
CA PHE A 178 23.90 3.40 -11.06
C PHE A 178 23.24 2.18 -11.71
N HIS A 179 24.00 1.49 -12.56
CA HIS A 179 23.56 0.28 -13.28
C HIS A 179 24.17 -1.02 -12.75
N ARG A 180 24.79 -0.97 -11.56
CA ARG A 180 25.41 -2.14 -10.93
C ARG A 180 24.51 -2.78 -9.88
N SER A 181 24.86 -4.01 -9.53
CA SER A 181 24.24 -4.78 -8.45
C SER A 181 25.19 -4.90 -7.24
N GLY A 182 24.65 -5.39 -6.12
CA GLY A 182 25.41 -5.84 -4.95
C GLY A 182 26.19 -4.73 -4.28
N ILE A 183 25.50 -3.66 -3.89
CA ILE A 183 26.10 -2.51 -3.21
C ILE A 183 25.19 -2.01 -2.10
N GLU A 184 25.77 -1.78 -0.94
CA GLU A 184 25.10 -1.16 0.21
C GLU A 184 25.66 0.24 0.45
N LEU A 185 24.77 1.22 0.59
CA LEU A 185 25.10 2.57 1.04
C LEU A 185 24.54 2.74 2.45
N ASP A 186 25.43 2.76 3.45
CA ASP A 186 25.08 2.97 4.85
C ASP A 186 25.54 4.36 5.30
N PHE A 187 24.60 5.23 5.62
CA PHE A 187 24.90 6.60 6.03
C PHE A 187 25.15 6.74 7.53
N GLY A 188 25.12 5.65 8.31
CA GLY A 188 25.52 5.64 9.72
C GLY A 188 24.64 6.50 10.64
N GLY A 189 23.46 6.93 10.18
CA GLY A 189 22.59 7.88 10.86
C GLY A 189 23.01 9.34 10.66
N HIS A 190 23.94 9.62 9.75
CA HIS A 190 24.41 10.97 9.48
C HIS A 190 23.50 11.74 8.51
N ARG A 191 23.60 13.06 8.64
CA ARG A 191 22.86 14.00 7.81
C ARG A 191 23.38 14.02 6.37
N VAL A 192 22.45 13.94 5.42
CA VAL A 192 22.67 14.10 3.99
C VAL A 192 21.88 15.31 3.50
N THR A 193 22.57 16.28 2.91
CA THR A 193 21.98 17.49 2.31
C THR A 193 22.16 17.50 0.80
N THR A 194 21.38 18.36 0.14
CA THR A 194 21.46 18.58 -1.31
C THR A 194 21.58 20.06 -1.66
N ASP A 195 22.34 20.81 -0.86
CA ASP A 195 22.54 22.25 -1.06
C ASP A 195 23.32 22.48 -2.36
N GLY A 196 22.69 23.20 -3.30
CA GLY A 196 23.26 23.45 -4.63
C GLY A 196 23.09 22.29 -5.62
N ILE A 197 22.19 21.33 -5.34
CA ILE A 197 21.90 20.25 -6.28
C ILE A 197 21.43 20.76 -7.64
N GLU A 198 21.90 20.09 -8.69
CA GLU A 198 21.45 20.33 -10.05
C GLU A 198 19.93 20.19 -10.20
N LEU A 199 19.37 20.99 -11.13
CA LEU A 199 17.96 20.90 -11.48
C LEU A 199 17.62 19.50 -11.99
N ASN A 200 16.48 18.98 -11.55
CA ASN A 200 15.91 17.77 -12.10
C ASN A 200 15.35 18.03 -13.52
N THR A 201 14.92 16.98 -14.19
CA THR A 201 14.06 17.11 -15.37
C THR A 201 12.59 17.23 -14.95
N ARG A 202 11.77 17.77 -15.87
CA ARG A 202 10.33 17.99 -15.66
C ARG A 202 9.60 16.67 -15.37
N ASP A 203 8.67 16.71 -14.40
CA ASP A 203 7.80 15.58 -14.03
C ASP A 203 8.58 14.28 -13.72
N ASN A 204 9.76 14.40 -13.10
CA ASN A 204 10.67 13.27 -12.92
C ASN A 204 10.88 12.85 -11.44
N PRO A 205 10.00 12.03 -10.85
CA PRO A 205 10.19 11.51 -9.49
C PRO A 205 11.38 10.54 -9.36
N PHE A 206 11.97 10.09 -10.48
CA PHE A 206 13.15 9.22 -10.50
C PHE A 206 14.48 9.99 -10.46
N GLY A 207 14.44 11.33 -10.51
CA GLY A 207 15.63 12.17 -10.36
C GLY A 207 16.20 12.17 -8.94
N ALA A 208 16.23 11.05 -8.23
CA ALA A 208 16.77 10.97 -6.89
C ALA A 208 18.30 11.25 -6.85
N VAL A 209 18.84 11.52 -5.66
CA VAL A 209 20.30 11.59 -5.45
C VAL A 209 20.95 10.26 -5.80
N MET A 210 20.31 9.14 -5.44
CA MET A 210 20.77 7.78 -5.70
C MET A 210 19.70 7.01 -6.47
N PHE A 211 19.90 6.85 -7.78
CA PHE A 211 19.01 6.09 -8.64
C PHE A 211 19.68 4.80 -9.11
N PHE A 212 19.16 3.65 -8.68
CA PHE A 212 19.61 2.34 -9.16
C PHE A 212 18.66 1.83 -10.25
N GLN A 213 19.20 1.62 -11.45
CA GLN A 213 18.40 1.36 -12.63
C GLN A 213 18.93 0.15 -13.42
N GLY A 214 18.10 -0.88 -13.62
CA GLY A 214 18.38 -1.94 -14.57
C GLY A 214 18.34 -1.45 -16.02
N GLN A 215 18.78 -2.26 -16.97
CA GLN A 215 18.90 -1.86 -18.37
C GLN A 215 18.14 -2.78 -19.30
N ALA A 216 17.60 -2.25 -20.40
CA ALA A 216 17.03 -3.07 -21.45
C ALA A 216 18.13 -3.96 -22.08
N ALA A 217 17.80 -5.21 -22.34
CA ALA A 217 18.78 -6.26 -22.67
C ALA A 217 18.51 -6.95 -24.02
N GLY A 218 17.56 -6.45 -24.81
CA GLY A 218 17.22 -7.04 -26.11
C GLY A 218 16.04 -6.36 -26.78
N ALA A 219 15.68 -6.88 -27.96
CA ALA A 219 14.49 -6.44 -28.68
C ALA A 219 13.22 -6.87 -27.93
N ALA A 220 12.16 -6.07 -28.08
CA ALA A 220 10.85 -6.46 -27.61
C ALA A 220 10.27 -7.60 -28.47
N SER A 221 9.46 -8.45 -27.86
CA SER A 221 8.64 -9.47 -28.54
C SER A 221 7.17 -9.17 -28.27
N SER A 222 6.28 -9.43 -29.22
CA SER A 222 4.85 -9.24 -29.03
C SER A 222 4.07 -10.42 -29.60
N ILE A 223 2.96 -10.75 -28.96
CA ILE A 223 2.03 -11.78 -29.41
C ILE A 223 0.59 -11.34 -29.17
N THR A 224 -0.27 -11.59 -30.14
CA THR A 224 -1.72 -11.48 -29.96
C THR A 224 -2.23 -12.81 -29.44
N LEU A 225 -2.87 -12.78 -28.26
CA LEU A 225 -3.37 -13.98 -27.57
C LEU A 225 -4.34 -14.75 -28.46
N SER A 226 -4.08 -16.03 -28.63
CA SER A 226 -4.91 -16.96 -29.40
C SER A 226 -6.15 -17.42 -28.63
N ALA A 227 -6.09 -17.38 -27.29
CA ALA A 227 -7.16 -17.75 -26.37
C ALA A 227 -7.14 -16.88 -25.11
N ASP A 228 -8.22 -16.94 -24.34
CA ASP A 228 -8.27 -16.31 -23.02
C ASP A 228 -7.25 -16.97 -22.08
N ILE A 229 -6.49 -16.16 -21.34
CA ILE A 229 -5.65 -16.64 -20.25
C ILE A 229 -6.44 -16.46 -18.94
N PRO A 230 -6.76 -17.55 -18.21
CA PRO A 230 -7.56 -17.43 -17.00
C PRO A 230 -6.74 -16.81 -15.86
N GLU A 231 -7.46 -16.13 -14.97
CA GLU A 231 -6.96 -15.74 -13.66
C GLU A 231 -6.25 -16.89 -12.92
N GLY A 232 -5.15 -16.57 -12.23
CA GLY A 232 -4.33 -17.55 -11.49
C GLY A 232 -3.34 -18.33 -12.35
N SER A 233 -3.40 -18.19 -13.68
CA SER A 233 -2.37 -18.70 -14.58
C SER A 233 -1.04 -17.98 -14.34
N ASP A 234 0.04 -18.74 -14.40
CA ASP A 234 1.44 -18.30 -14.45
C ASP A 234 2.11 -18.72 -15.77
N VAL A 235 1.32 -19.21 -16.74
CA VAL A 235 1.76 -19.55 -18.09
C VAL A 235 1.22 -18.50 -19.04
N LEU A 236 2.12 -17.89 -19.81
CA LEU A 236 1.79 -16.89 -20.82
C LEU A 236 2.15 -17.39 -22.22
N GLU A 237 1.34 -17.00 -23.20
CA GLU A 237 1.61 -17.21 -24.62
C GLU A 237 2.75 -16.29 -25.07
N VAL A 238 3.59 -16.79 -25.97
CA VAL A 238 4.68 -16.08 -26.66
C VAL A 238 4.69 -16.49 -28.12
N GLN A 239 5.14 -15.59 -29.00
CA GLN A 239 5.21 -15.89 -30.44
C GLN A 239 6.18 -17.03 -30.76
N ASN A 240 7.32 -17.06 -30.06
CA ASN A 240 8.35 -18.09 -30.17
C ASN A 240 9.16 -18.12 -28.87
N SER A 241 9.07 -19.23 -28.14
CA SER A 241 9.75 -19.38 -26.85
C SER A 241 11.27 -19.44 -26.94
N SER A 242 11.84 -19.66 -28.14
CA SER A 242 13.31 -19.62 -28.33
C SER A 242 13.93 -18.24 -28.10
N ALA A 243 13.11 -17.18 -28.02
CA ALA A 243 13.56 -15.83 -27.65
C ALA A 243 13.77 -15.65 -26.13
N PHE A 244 13.33 -16.63 -25.33
CA PHE A 244 13.31 -16.59 -23.87
C PHE A 244 14.22 -17.69 -23.31
N ALA A 245 14.85 -17.40 -22.16
CA ALA A 245 15.56 -18.39 -21.37
C ALA A 245 15.05 -18.39 -19.91
N VAL A 246 15.14 -19.54 -19.25
CA VAL A 246 14.89 -19.62 -17.80
C VAL A 246 15.83 -18.66 -17.07
N GLU A 247 15.32 -17.97 -16.05
CA GLU A 247 15.94 -16.88 -15.31
C GLU A 247 16.01 -15.51 -16.04
N ASP A 248 15.60 -15.41 -17.31
CA ASP A 248 15.49 -14.10 -17.96
C ASP A 248 14.39 -13.25 -17.31
N TRP A 249 14.65 -11.95 -17.21
CA TRP A 249 13.67 -10.95 -16.77
C TRP A 249 13.08 -10.20 -17.94
N TRP A 250 11.77 -10.00 -17.90
CA TRP A 250 11.00 -9.34 -18.93
C TRP A 250 9.95 -8.43 -18.29
N ILE A 251 9.75 -7.25 -18.85
CA ILE A 251 8.51 -6.50 -18.62
C ILE A 251 7.46 -7.13 -19.52
N ALA A 252 6.41 -7.69 -18.92
CA ALA A 252 5.25 -8.20 -19.63
C ALA A 252 4.09 -7.21 -19.48
N GLN A 253 3.64 -6.65 -20.60
CA GLN A 253 2.60 -5.63 -20.63
C GLN A 253 1.49 -6.02 -21.61
N VAL A 254 0.27 -6.19 -21.12
CA VAL A 254 -0.91 -6.40 -22.00
C VAL A 254 -1.36 -5.07 -22.58
N SER A 255 -1.84 -5.08 -23.82
CA SER A 255 -2.46 -3.93 -24.49
C SER A 255 -3.57 -3.36 -23.59
N PRO A 256 -3.81 -2.03 -23.57
CA PRO A 256 -4.76 -1.45 -22.63
C PRO A 256 -6.21 -1.84 -22.95
N GLN A 257 -7.06 -1.82 -21.93
CA GLN A 257 -8.50 -1.87 -22.08
C GLN A 257 -9.01 -0.66 -22.86
N LYS A 258 -10.21 -0.79 -23.45
CA LYS A 258 -10.87 0.30 -24.20
C LYS A 258 -11.08 1.57 -23.37
N GLY A 259 -11.09 1.47 -22.04
CA GLY A 259 -11.39 2.57 -21.11
C GLY A 259 -10.24 3.55 -20.82
N GLY A 260 -8.99 3.26 -21.21
CA GLY A 260 -7.88 4.18 -20.99
C GLY A 260 -6.50 3.54 -21.15
N LYS A 261 -5.47 4.34 -21.48
CA LYS A 261 -4.10 3.86 -21.75
C LYS A 261 -3.42 3.19 -20.54
N ALA A 262 -3.82 3.55 -19.32
CA ALA A 262 -3.31 2.98 -18.09
C ALA A 262 -4.04 1.70 -17.66
N GLN A 263 -5.23 1.41 -18.22
CA GLN A 263 -6.03 0.27 -17.81
C GLN A 263 -5.44 -1.05 -18.33
N ARG A 264 -4.57 -1.68 -17.55
CA ARG A 264 -3.89 -2.92 -17.90
C ARG A 264 -3.93 -3.89 -16.74
N GLU A 265 -4.37 -5.10 -17.03
CA GLU A 265 -4.42 -6.21 -16.07
C GLU A 265 -3.05 -6.84 -15.79
N LEU A 266 -2.11 -6.69 -16.73
CA LEU A 266 -0.75 -7.20 -16.69
C LEU A 266 0.20 -6.08 -17.13
N ASP A 267 1.02 -5.59 -16.21
CA ASP A 267 2.07 -4.61 -16.50
C ASP A 267 3.18 -4.69 -15.42
N TYR A 268 3.98 -5.76 -15.48
CA TYR A 268 4.95 -6.09 -14.43
C TYR A 268 6.29 -6.57 -15.02
N MET A 269 7.36 -6.43 -14.23
CA MET A 269 8.61 -7.11 -14.50
C MET A 269 8.59 -8.51 -13.87
N VAL A 270 8.68 -9.53 -14.73
CA VAL A 270 8.53 -10.95 -14.39
C VAL A 270 9.75 -11.75 -14.85
N LYS A 271 10.02 -12.86 -14.17
CA LYS A 271 11.12 -13.78 -14.46
C LYS A 271 10.56 -15.06 -15.08
N VAL A 272 11.18 -15.52 -16.17
CA VAL A 272 10.86 -16.82 -16.78
C VAL A 272 11.35 -17.94 -15.85
N THR A 273 10.48 -18.86 -15.50
CA THR A 273 10.79 -20.01 -14.64
C THR A 273 10.82 -21.34 -15.40
N GLU A 274 10.17 -21.41 -16.57
CA GLU A 274 10.10 -22.62 -17.38
C GLU A 274 9.81 -22.26 -18.85
N ILE A 275 10.41 -23.00 -19.79
CA ILE A 275 9.98 -23.03 -21.19
C ILE A 275 9.06 -24.25 -21.35
N ILE A 276 7.76 -24.01 -21.53
CA ILE A 276 6.75 -25.07 -21.53
C ILE A 276 6.73 -25.81 -22.88
N ASP A 277 6.66 -25.04 -23.96
CA ASP A 277 6.66 -25.53 -25.33
C ASP A 277 7.13 -24.42 -26.29
N ALA A 278 6.90 -24.57 -27.59
CA ALA A 278 7.33 -23.60 -28.61
C ALA A 278 6.65 -22.21 -28.51
N THR A 279 5.49 -22.11 -27.84
CA THR A 279 4.65 -20.91 -27.79
C THR A 279 4.24 -20.51 -26.37
N HIS A 280 4.76 -21.18 -25.34
CA HIS A 280 4.43 -20.86 -23.94
C HIS A 280 5.65 -20.83 -23.02
N ILE A 281 5.61 -19.89 -22.09
CA ILE A 281 6.57 -19.77 -20.98
C ILE A 281 5.82 -19.72 -19.65
N ARG A 282 6.45 -20.22 -18.59
CA ARG A 282 6.00 -20.00 -17.21
C ARG A 282 6.78 -18.85 -16.60
N ILE A 283 6.11 -18.02 -15.81
CA ILE A 283 6.69 -16.86 -15.12
C ILE A 283 6.51 -16.94 -13.61
N ASN A 284 7.32 -16.17 -12.87
CA ASN A 284 7.25 -16.07 -11.40
C ASN A 284 6.11 -15.16 -10.89
N TYR A 285 4.98 -15.14 -11.58
CA TYR A 285 3.83 -14.33 -11.23
C TYR A 285 2.55 -15.05 -11.65
N LYS A 286 1.56 -15.08 -10.75
CA LYS A 286 0.23 -15.58 -11.04
C LYS A 286 -0.68 -14.40 -11.35
N LEU A 287 -1.39 -14.48 -12.47
CA LEU A 287 -2.28 -13.43 -12.93
C LEU A 287 -3.37 -13.13 -11.91
N GLY A 288 -3.50 -11.85 -11.55
CA GLY A 288 -4.62 -11.38 -10.76
C GLY A 288 -5.94 -11.40 -11.50
N TRP A 289 -5.90 -11.29 -12.83
CA TRP A 289 -7.05 -11.07 -13.69
C TRP A 289 -6.94 -11.93 -14.94
N SER A 290 -8.07 -12.34 -15.51
CA SER A 290 -8.09 -12.98 -16.82
C SER A 290 -7.69 -12.00 -17.92
N LEU A 291 -7.01 -12.50 -18.96
CA LEU A 291 -6.67 -11.74 -20.16
C LEU A 291 -7.47 -12.29 -21.34
N GLU A 292 -8.18 -11.43 -22.06
CA GLU A 292 -9.04 -11.82 -23.18
C GLU A 292 -8.22 -12.16 -24.44
N ALA A 293 -8.69 -13.15 -25.21
CA ALA A 293 -8.18 -13.47 -26.54
C ALA A 293 -8.20 -12.23 -27.46
N GLY A 294 -7.25 -12.17 -28.39
CA GLY A 294 -7.09 -11.03 -29.30
C GLY A 294 -6.43 -9.80 -28.67
N ARG A 295 -6.17 -9.80 -27.36
CA ARG A 295 -5.30 -8.80 -26.71
C ARG A 295 -3.84 -9.09 -27.02
N THR A 296 -3.00 -8.07 -27.05
CA THR A 296 -1.57 -8.23 -27.34
C THR A 296 -0.75 -8.11 -26.07
N ILE A 297 0.15 -9.05 -25.80
CA ILE A 297 1.19 -8.89 -24.78
C ILE A 297 2.47 -8.46 -25.47
N THR A 298 3.12 -7.43 -24.93
CA THR A 298 4.47 -7.01 -25.30
C THR A 298 5.44 -7.37 -24.17
N TYR A 299 6.54 -8.00 -24.54
CA TYR A 299 7.62 -8.43 -23.68
C TYR A 299 8.87 -7.60 -23.98
N THR A 300 9.44 -6.92 -23.00
CA THR A 300 10.71 -6.19 -23.12
C THR A 300 11.77 -6.83 -22.23
N LYS A 301 12.86 -7.35 -22.79
CA LYS A 301 13.91 -8.03 -22.02
C LYS A 301 14.67 -7.02 -21.17
N MET A 302 14.87 -7.34 -19.89
CA MET A 302 15.55 -6.47 -18.92
C MET A 302 16.69 -7.22 -18.21
N ASN A 303 17.77 -6.49 -17.94
CA ASN A 303 18.81 -6.84 -16.98
C ASN A 303 18.57 -5.99 -15.73
N PRO A 304 17.85 -6.47 -14.72
CA PRO A 304 17.58 -5.68 -13.54
C PRO A 304 18.84 -5.52 -12.66
N VAL A 305 18.85 -4.50 -11.82
CA VAL A 305 19.81 -4.39 -10.72
C VAL A 305 19.35 -5.21 -9.53
N TYR A 306 20.29 -5.85 -8.83
CA TYR A 306 20.01 -6.72 -7.69
C TYR A 306 20.70 -6.23 -6.42
N ARG A 307 20.02 -6.35 -5.27
CA ARG A 307 20.65 -6.22 -3.95
C ARG A 307 21.44 -4.92 -3.79
N CYS A 308 20.80 -3.82 -4.19
CA CYS A 308 21.27 -2.47 -3.95
C CYS A 308 20.46 -1.89 -2.78
N SER A 309 21.11 -1.58 -1.66
CA SER A 309 20.43 -1.16 -0.44
C SER A 309 20.91 0.21 0.03
N VAL A 310 19.98 1.05 0.51
CA VAL A 310 20.28 2.36 1.11
C VAL A 310 19.77 2.37 2.54
N ARG A 311 20.62 2.72 3.51
CA ARG A 311 20.25 2.66 4.93
C ARG A 311 20.77 3.79 5.80
N ASN A 312 20.09 4.01 6.93
CA ASN A 312 20.49 4.86 8.05
C ASN A 312 20.83 6.30 7.64
N MET A 313 19.90 7.00 6.98
CA MET A 313 20.13 8.34 6.44
C MET A 313 19.22 9.37 7.11
N GLU A 314 19.77 10.49 7.56
CA GLU A 314 18.97 11.69 7.89
C GLU A 314 18.98 12.64 6.68
N PHE A 315 17.97 12.56 5.82
CA PHE A 315 17.89 13.32 4.58
C PHE A 315 17.19 14.67 4.77
N VAL A 316 17.83 15.74 4.28
CA VAL A 316 17.24 17.08 4.23
C VAL A 316 17.34 17.60 2.80
N GLY A 317 16.18 17.68 2.13
CA GLY A 317 16.10 18.21 0.77
C GLY A 317 16.17 19.74 0.71
N VAL A 318 16.07 20.27 -0.50
CA VAL A 318 16.06 21.73 -0.74
C VAL A 318 14.67 22.33 -0.61
N PRO A 319 14.54 23.54 -0.03
CA PRO A 319 13.26 24.25 0.00
C PRO A 319 12.71 24.52 -1.40
N VAL A 320 11.40 24.33 -1.58
CA VAL A 320 10.69 24.63 -2.82
C VAL A 320 9.59 25.66 -2.54
N PRO A 321 9.42 26.71 -3.36
CA PRO A 321 8.33 27.67 -3.17
C PRO A 321 6.97 26.95 -3.15
N PRO A 322 6.03 27.27 -2.25
CA PRO A 322 4.74 26.58 -2.21
C PRO A 322 3.88 26.89 -3.44
N THR A 323 2.94 26.00 -3.77
CA THR A 323 1.86 26.26 -4.74
C THR A 323 0.48 26.12 -4.09
N GLU A 324 -0.49 26.93 -4.52
CA GLU A 324 -1.90 26.76 -4.17
C GLU A 324 -2.67 25.95 -5.23
N SER A 325 -2.01 25.60 -6.34
CA SER A 325 -2.61 24.86 -7.45
C SER A 325 -2.10 23.43 -7.51
N THR A 326 -3.03 22.48 -7.66
CA THR A 326 -2.75 21.05 -7.84
C THR A 326 -2.42 20.67 -9.29
N SER A 327 -2.47 21.62 -10.23
CA SER A 327 -2.33 21.35 -11.67
C SER A 327 -1.57 22.41 -12.45
N GLN A 328 -1.35 23.60 -11.89
CA GLN A 328 -0.59 24.67 -12.49
C GLN A 328 0.68 24.94 -11.68
N ARG A 329 1.84 24.87 -12.33
CA ARG A 329 3.12 25.21 -11.70
C ARG A 329 3.20 26.71 -11.44
N PRO A 330 3.79 27.17 -10.32
CA PRO A 330 4.11 28.58 -10.10
C PRO A 330 5.02 29.17 -11.19
N PHE A 331 5.97 28.38 -11.69
CA PHE A 331 6.87 28.72 -12.80
C PHE A 331 7.41 27.43 -13.47
N GLU A 332 8.00 27.54 -14.65
CA GLU A 332 8.30 26.41 -15.54
C GLU A 332 9.16 25.29 -14.93
N THR A 333 10.14 25.66 -14.10
CA THR A 333 11.11 24.73 -13.49
C THR A 333 10.82 24.43 -12.02
N TRP A 334 9.63 24.78 -11.52
CA TRP A 334 9.28 24.65 -10.10
C TRP A 334 9.44 23.21 -9.57
N ASP A 335 8.94 22.23 -10.30
CA ASP A 335 9.01 20.80 -9.97
C ASP A 335 10.41 20.19 -10.16
N GLN A 336 11.34 20.98 -10.68
CA GLN A 336 12.73 20.58 -10.94
C GLN A 336 13.68 20.97 -9.81
N ILE A 337 13.27 21.86 -8.92
CA ILE A 337 14.11 22.35 -7.81
C ILE A 337 14.29 21.24 -6.77
N GLY A 338 13.20 20.58 -6.38
CA GLY A 338 13.17 19.65 -5.27
C GLY A 338 14.11 18.45 -5.40
N SER A 339 14.43 17.85 -4.27
CA SER A 339 15.27 16.67 -4.17
C SER A 339 14.61 15.56 -3.34
N ASN A 340 15.06 14.33 -3.58
CA ASN A 340 14.66 13.13 -2.87
C ASN A 340 15.84 12.12 -2.86
N PRO A 341 15.94 11.24 -1.85
CA PRO A 341 17.14 10.47 -1.62
C PRO A 341 17.32 9.31 -2.59
N VAL A 342 16.30 8.45 -2.76
CA VAL A 342 16.50 7.16 -3.43
C VAL A 342 15.39 6.79 -4.42
N ALA A 343 15.81 6.27 -5.57
CA ALA A 343 14.93 5.69 -6.57
C ALA A 343 15.44 4.32 -7.04
N TYR A 344 14.52 3.46 -7.44
CA TYR A 344 14.79 2.16 -8.05
C TYR A 344 13.90 1.94 -9.26
N GLU A 345 14.51 1.42 -10.33
CA GLU A 345 13.75 1.00 -11.50
C GLU A 345 14.35 -0.25 -12.12
N PHE A 346 13.50 -1.21 -12.49
CA PHE A 346 13.93 -2.53 -12.95
C PHE A 346 14.88 -3.18 -11.93
N ALA A 347 14.41 -3.31 -10.69
CA ALA A 347 15.24 -3.66 -9.55
C ALA A 347 14.65 -4.83 -8.76
N VAL A 348 15.50 -5.71 -8.25
CA VAL A 348 15.10 -6.93 -7.53
C VAL A 348 15.89 -7.01 -6.23
N GLU A 349 15.21 -7.29 -5.09
CA GLU A 349 15.87 -7.41 -3.78
C GLU A 349 16.63 -6.13 -3.35
N CYS A 350 16.14 -4.95 -3.74
CA CYS A 350 16.78 -3.68 -3.42
C CYS A 350 16.04 -2.96 -2.29
N ASP A 351 16.64 -2.94 -1.10
CA ASP A 351 15.97 -2.52 0.14
C ASP A 351 16.28 -1.07 0.54
N VAL A 352 15.39 -0.48 1.34
CA VAL A 352 15.62 0.82 1.99
C VAL A 352 15.28 0.72 3.47
N SER A 353 16.18 1.15 4.35
CA SER A 353 15.91 1.11 5.79
C SER A 353 16.43 2.32 6.58
N GLY A 354 15.70 2.73 7.63
CA GLY A 354 16.20 3.77 8.55
C GLY A 354 16.44 5.13 7.89
N VAL A 355 15.70 5.47 6.84
CA VAL A 355 15.77 6.80 6.19
C VAL A 355 14.76 7.72 6.85
N ARG A 356 15.24 8.81 7.47
CA ARG A 356 14.42 9.87 8.07
C ARG A 356 14.55 11.10 7.19
N ALA A 357 13.45 11.58 6.64
CA ALA A 357 13.47 12.61 5.62
C ALA A 357 12.62 13.83 6.00
N THR A 358 13.13 15.01 5.66
CA THR A 358 12.40 16.28 5.72
C THR A 358 12.69 17.11 4.47
N LYS A 359 11.83 18.08 4.17
CA LYS A 359 12.01 19.00 3.03
C LYS A 359 12.15 18.28 1.68
N VAL A 360 11.42 17.19 1.54
CA VAL A 360 11.42 16.37 0.33
C VAL A 360 10.28 16.81 -0.59
N PHE A 361 10.54 16.85 -1.90
CA PHE A 361 9.53 17.21 -2.91
C PHE A 361 8.93 15.96 -3.57
N TRP A 362 9.78 15.18 -4.27
CA TRP A 362 9.43 13.88 -4.86
C TRP A 362 9.51 12.75 -3.82
N PRO A 363 9.00 11.53 -4.06
CA PRO A 363 8.91 10.51 -3.02
C PRO A 363 10.26 10.15 -2.38
N VAL A 364 10.29 9.95 -1.06
CA VAL A 364 11.51 9.54 -0.35
C VAL A 364 12.08 8.27 -0.98
N VAL A 365 11.21 7.29 -1.24
CA VAL A 365 11.53 6.07 -1.97
C VAL A 365 10.64 5.96 -3.20
N GLN A 366 11.22 6.15 -4.39
CA GLN A 366 10.55 5.94 -5.67
C GLN A 366 10.85 4.55 -6.22
N ARG A 367 9.82 3.79 -6.65
CA ARG A 367 10.00 2.49 -7.30
C ARG A 367 9.16 2.35 -8.57
N ARG A 368 9.76 1.76 -9.62
CA ARG A 368 9.02 1.24 -10.78
C ARG A 368 9.56 -0.08 -11.27
N TYR A 369 8.68 -1.04 -11.61
CA TYR A 369 9.09 -2.38 -12.05
C TYR A 369 10.08 -3.03 -11.08
N CYS A 370 9.74 -2.99 -9.79
CA CYS A 370 10.58 -3.55 -8.73
C CYS A 370 9.95 -4.82 -8.14
N SER A 371 10.79 -5.73 -7.64
CA SER A 371 10.29 -6.94 -7.01
C SER A 371 11.11 -7.44 -5.80
N HIS A 372 10.47 -8.15 -4.87
CA HIS A 372 11.10 -8.78 -3.70
C HIS A 372 11.88 -7.80 -2.82
N TYR A 373 11.32 -6.63 -2.52
CA TYR A 373 12.00 -5.58 -1.76
C TYR A 373 11.34 -5.31 -0.40
N VAL A 374 12.11 -4.69 0.49
CA VAL A 374 11.66 -4.18 1.78
C VAL A 374 11.95 -2.68 1.89
N THR A 375 10.96 -1.92 2.34
CA THR A 375 11.14 -0.58 2.90
C THR A 375 10.80 -0.65 4.38
N GLU A 376 11.75 -0.33 5.27
CA GLU A 376 11.53 -0.50 6.71
C GLU A 376 12.08 0.62 7.59
N SER A 377 11.36 0.94 8.67
CA SER A 377 11.83 1.91 9.67
C SER A 377 12.17 3.29 9.09
N CYS A 378 11.51 3.66 7.99
CA CYS A 378 11.65 4.96 7.35
C CYS A 378 10.60 5.97 7.85
N GLU A 379 10.92 7.25 7.76
CA GLU A 379 10.11 8.36 8.26
C GLU A 379 10.13 9.54 7.28
N LEU A 380 8.97 10.18 7.07
CA LEU A 380 8.86 11.45 6.36
C LEU A 380 8.07 12.46 7.19
N ILE A 381 8.66 13.62 7.45
CA ILE A 381 8.02 14.71 8.20
C ILE A 381 8.11 15.99 7.38
N ASN A 382 6.98 16.70 7.24
CA ASN A 382 6.90 18.02 6.58
C ASN A 382 7.62 18.05 5.21
N PRO A 383 7.12 17.32 4.19
CA PRO A 383 7.60 17.50 2.82
C PRO A 383 7.34 18.93 2.33
N GLU A 384 8.10 19.36 1.31
CA GLU A 384 7.96 20.71 0.73
C GLU A 384 6.66 20.89 -0.05
N GLU A 385 6.15 19.78 -0.60
CA GLU A 385 4.94 19.78 -1.41
C GLU A 385 4.15 18.50 -1.14
N ARG A 386 2.83 18.61 -1.14
CA ARG A 386 1.92 17.52 -0.82
C ARG A 386 0.81 17.42 -1.85
N ASP A 387 0.24 18.53 -2.31
CA ASP A 387 -1.01 18.53 -3.05
C ASP A 387 -0.79 18.26 -4.55
N TRP A 388 0.43 18.47 -5.06
CA TRP A 388 0.82 18.09 -6.42
C TRP A 388 0.87 16.55 -6.62
N GLY A 389 0.55 16.09 -7.83
CA GLY A 389 0.62 14.66 -8.15
C GLY A 389 2.04 14.13 -8.10
N GLY A 390 2.28 13.07 -7.33
CA GLY A 390 3.61 12.47 -7.17
C GLY A 390 4.44 13.02 -6.01
N THR A 391 3.95 13.98 -5.22
CA THR A 391 4.75 14.66 -4.18
C THR A 391 4.28 14.38 -2.75
N GLY A 392 5.19 14.52 -1.79
CA GLY A 392 4.87 14.37 -0.37
C GLY A 392 4.66 12.93 0.06
N TYR A 393 5.35 12.00 -0.59
CA TYR A 393 5.23 10.57 -0.36
C TYR A 393 6.44 10.03 0.39
N LEU A 394 6.23 9.16 1.37
CA LEU A 394 7.32 8.31 1.85
C LEU A 394 7.68 7.28 0.78
N THR A 395 6.67 6.57 0.24
CA THR A 395 6.90 5.60 -0.84
C THR A 395 5.90 5.78 -1.98
N GLN A 396 6.41 5.75 -3.21
CA GLN A 396 5.60 5.54 -4.41
C GLN A 396 6.07 4.28 -5.12
N GLN A 397 5.13 3.39 -5.43
CA GLN A 397 5.44 2.06 -5.91
C GLN A 397 4.58 1.75 -7.14
N LEU A 398 5.24 1.76 -8.31
CA LEU A 398 4.61 1.63 -9.63
C LEU A 398 4.96 0.27 -10.26
N ASN A 399 3.97 -0.49 -10.72
CA ASN A 399 4.21 -1.75 -11.44
C ASN A 399 5.08 -2.76 -10.64
N VAL A 400 4.79 -2.92 -9.35
CA VAL A 400 5.63 -3.65 -8.39
C VAL A 400 5.04 -5.01 -7.99
N LEU A 401 5.92 -5.96 -7.62
CA LEU A 401 5.54 -7.30 -7.16
C LEU A 401 6.26 -7.68 -5.86
N TYR A 402 5.60 -8.37 -4.94
CA TYR A 402 6.27 -8.99 -3.77
C TYR A 402 7.02 -7.99 -2.87
N GLY A 403 6.46 -6.80 -2.66
CA GLY A 403 7.03 -5.75 -1.82
C GLY A 403 6.51 -5.77 -0.38
N ASN A 404 7.36 -5.36 0.58
CA ASN A 404 6.96 -5.15 1.97
C ASN A 404 7.32 -3.73 2.44
N VAL A 405 6.35 -3.00 2.99
CA VAL A 405 6.58 -1.71 3.67
C VAL A 405 6.21 -1.87 5.13
N ARG A 406 7.18 -1.70 6.04
CA ARG A 406 6.96 -2.01 7.46
C ARG A 406 7.59 -1.05 8.44
N ASN A 407 6.96 -0.86 9.60
CA ASN A 407 7.49 -0.04 10.69
C ASN A 407 7.81 1.41 10.27
N CYS A 408 7.05 1.97 9.34
CA CYS A 408 7.28 3.29 8.76
C CYS A 408 6.31 4.34 9.32
N ASN A 409 6.73 5.60 9.38
CA ASN A 409 5.91 6.70 9.88
C ASN A 409 5.89 7.89 8.92
N THR A 410 4.79 8.64 8.91
CA THR A 410 4.73 9.94 8.22
C THR A 410 3.96 10.96 9.03
N SER A 411 4.41 12.22 9.01
CA SER A 411 3.71 13.35 9.63
C SER A 411 3.55 14.51 8.67
N ASN A 412 2.33 15.03 8.55
CA ASN A 412 1.97 16.13 7.63
C ASN A 412 2.29 15.83 6.15
N ALA A 413 2.33 14.56 5.78
CA ALA A 413 2.63 14.08 4.44
C ALA A 413 1.34 13.71 3.68
N ARG A 414 1.46 13.40 2.38
CA ARG A 414 0.31 12.95 1.57
C ARG A 414 0.07 11.46 1.75
N HIS A 415 1.07 10.67 1.35
CA HIS A 415 0.99 9.22 1.28
C HIS A 415 2.20 8.63 1.99
N LEU A 416 1.97 7.72 2.93
CA LEU A 416 3.00 6.83 3.44
C LEU A 416 3.30 5.76 2.39
N ASN A 417 2.25 5.16 1.84
CA ASN A 417 2.33 4.13 0.84
C ASN A 417 1.31 4.35 -0.27
N ASP A 418 1.82 4.65 -1.46
CA ASP A 418 1.06 4.65 -2.71
C ASP A 418 1.45 3.43 -3.57
N PHE A 419 0.48 2.57 -3.83
CA PHE A 419 0.58 1.51 -4.84
C PHE A 419 -0.21 1.87 -6.09
N THR A 420 0.47 1.82 -7.24
CA THR A 420 -0.16 1.94 -8.57
C THR A 420 0.26 0.74 -9.39
N CYS A 421 -0.70 -0.11 -9.76
CA CYS A 421 -0.42 -1.41 -10.40
C CYS A 421 0.56 -2.26 -9.57
N ALA A 422 0.11 -2.75 -8.41
CA ALA A 422 0.91 -3.56 -7.50
C ALA A 422 0.23 -4.89 -7.22
N ALA A 423 1.03 -5.93 -6.98
CA ALA A 423 0.48 -7.21 -6.56
C ALA A 423 1.36 -7.98 -5.58
N TYR A 424 0.70 -8.79 -4.74
CA TYR A 424 1.35 -9.63 -3.72
C TYR A 424 2.21 -8.84 -2.73
N CYS A 425 1.75 -7.67 -2.31
CA CYS A 425 2.49 -6.78 -1.40
C CYS A 425 1.85 -6.70 -0.01
N LEU A 426 2.69 -6.37 0.99
CA LEU A 426 2.32 -6.21 2.40
C LEU A 426 2.69 -4.81 2.91
N VAL A 427 1.79 -4.20 3.69
CA VAL A 427 2.06 -2.99 4.47
C VAL A 427 1.73 -3.27 5.94
N GLU A 428 2.72 -3.17 6.82
CA GLU A 428 2.61 -3.64 8.21
C GLU A 428 3.16 -2.64 9.23
N ASN A 429 2.39 -2.36 10.27
CA ASN A 429 2.80 -1.50 11.39
C ASN A 429 3.31 -0.12 10.93
N CYS A 430 2.54 0.52 10.04
CA CYS A 430 2.82 1.83 9.47
C CYS A 430 1.80 2.87 9.95
N HIS A 431 2.26 4.08 10.24
CA HIS A 431 1.43 5.11 10.87
C HIS A 431 1.58 6.48 10.19
N GLY A 432 0.47 7.02 9.69
CA GLY A 432 0.39 8.39 9.18
C GLY A 432 -0.38 9.29 10.14
N ASP A 433 0.20 10.43 10.50
CA ASP A 433 -0.41 11.46 11.35
C ASP A 433 -0.24 12.89 10.76
N GLY A 434 -0.78 13.87 11.49
CA GLY A 434 -0.71 15.29 11.14
C GLY A 434 -1.71 15.73 10.06
N ASP A 435 -2.06 14.85 9.12
CA ASP A 435 -3.00 15.15 8.03
C ASP A 435 -3.86 13.95 7.58
N ASP A 436 -4.86 14.21 6.73
CA ASP A 436 -5.85 13.23 6.22
C ASP A 436 -5.86 13.12 4.68
N TYR A 437 -4.71 13.24 4.04
CA TYR A 437 -4.57 13.10 2.58
C TYR A 437 -4.50 11.63 2.08
N GLY A 438 -4.73 10.67 2.97
CA GLY A 438 -4.69 9.24 2.65
C GLY A 438 -3.27 8.68 2.71
N PRO A 439 -2.75 8.38 3.91
CA PRO A 439 -1.47 7.69 4.06
C PRO A 439 -1.37 6.39 3.25
N PHE A 440 -2.48 5.68 3.03
CA PHE A 440 -2.51 4.41 2.30
C PHE A 440 -3.45 4.50 1.10
N VAL A 441 -2.88 4.41 -0.11
CA VAL A 441 -3.61 4.58 -1.37
C VAL A 441 -3.32 3.47 -2.37
N THR A 442 -4.37 3.08 -3.10
CA THR A 442 -4.21 2.45 -4.41
C THR A 442 -4.91 3.27 -5.49
N HIS A 443 -4.28 3.37 -6.66
CA HIS A 443 -4.81 4.19 -7.77
C HIS A 443 -5.96 3.51 -8.53
N GLY A 444 -6.05 2.18 -8.50
CA GLY A 444 -7.12 1.41 -9.16
C GLY A 444 -6.72 0.93 -10.54
N GLN A 445 -5.42 0.71 -10.75
CA GLN A 445 -4.83 0.15 -11.96
C GLN A 445 -4.65 -1.36 -11.82
N PHE A 446 -5.75 -2.05 -11.49
CA PHE A 446 -5.84 -3.50 -11.40
C PHE A 446 -4.94 -4.12 -10.33
N GLU A 447 -4.68 -3.39 -9.22
CA GLU A 447 -3.92 -3.92 -8.10
C GLU A 447 -4.61 -5.15 -7.47
N HIS A 448 -3.83 -6.11 -6.97
CA HIS A 448 -4.42 -7.30 -6.36
C HIS A 448 -3.56 -7.99 -5.30
N ASP A 449 -4.20 -8.78 -4.43
CA ASP A 449 -3.50 -9.55 -3.39
C ASP A 449 -2.64 -8.64 -2.49
N LEU A 450 -3.23 -7.53 -2.03
CA LEU A 450 -2.59 -6.58 -1.13
C LEU A 450 -3.06 -6.82 0.30
N THR A 451 -2.12 -6.77 1.25
CA THR A 451 -2.41 -6.97 2.67
C THR A 451 -1.93 -5.78 3.49
N TYR A 452 -2.78 -5.29 4.39
CA TYR A 452 -2.50 -4.20 5.33
C TYR A 452 -2.75 -4.69 6.75
N ILE A 453 -1.77 -4.62 7.66
CA ILE A 453 -1.88 -5.14 9.02
C ILE A 453 -1.35 -4.13 10.04
N GLY A 454 -2.17 -3.80 11.05
CA GLY A 454 -1.69 -3.04 12.22
C GLY A 454 -1.33 -1.59 11.92
N ASN A 455 -1.94 -0.98 10.90
CA ASN A 455 -1.59 0.36 10.45
C ASN A 455 -2.56 1.43 11.01
N SER A 456 -2.17 2.71 10.95
CA SER A 456 -3.09 3.82 11.26
C SER A 456 -2.99 4.98 10.27
N GLY A 457 -4.15 5.50 9.85
CA GLY A 457 -4.28 6.58 8.86
C GLY A 457 -5.40 6.30 7.86
N LEU A 458 -5.87 7.33 7.14
CA LEU A 458 -6.89 7.17 6.11
C LEU A 458 -6.48 6.14 5.03
N LEU A 459 -7.42 5.26 4.67
CA LEU A 459 -7.31 4.30 3.58
C LEU A 459 -8.19 4.70 2.41
N SER A 460 -7.65 4.70 1.19
CA SER A 460 -8.41 4.98 -0.02
C SER A 460 -7.97 4.11 -1.19
N PHE A 461 -8.83 3.18 -1.60
CA PHE A 461 -8.53 2.21 -2.64
C PHE A 461 -9.25 2.52 -3.95
N ALA A 462 -8.52 2.26 -5.04
CA ALA A 462 -8.92 2.52 -6.42
C ALA A 462 -9.32 3.99 -6.68
N ASN A 463 -8.68 4.94 -6.02
CA ASN A 463 -9.22 6.28 -5.84
C ASN A 463 -9.00 7.24 -7.02
N SER A 464 -8.14 6.91 -7.99
CA SER A 464 -7.65 7.89 -8.98
C SER A 464 -8.48 8.03 -10.27
N GLY A 465 -9.58 7.28 -10.39
CA GLY A 465 -10.61 7.52 -11.41
C GLY A 465 -10.52 6.64 -12.64
N THR A 466 -11.45 6.86 -13.57
CA THR A 466 -11.68 5.97 -14.73
C THR A 466 -10.50 5.86 -15.66
N HIS A 467 -9.60 6.85 -15.70
CA HIS A 467 -8.35 6.74 -16.45
C HIS A 467 -7.52 5.49 -16.08
N TRP A 468 -7.50 5.15 -14.79
CA TRP A 468 -6.71 4.06 -14.21
C TRP A 468 -7.45 2.72 -14.21
N GLY A 469 -8.78 2.73 -14.25
CA GLY A 469 -9.63 1.55 -14.33
C GLY A 469 -10.57 1.35 -13.12
N ASP A 470 -10.33 2.10 -12.04
CA ASP A 470 -11.06 2.05 -10.77
C ASP A 470 -11.16 0.63 -10.18
N SER A 471 -10.22 -0.26 -10.53
CA SER A 471 -10.31 -1.69 -10.26
C SER A 471 -9.15 -2.17 -9.40
N ALA A 472 -9.48 -2.93 -8.37
CA ALA A 472 -8.53 -3.70 -7.58
C ALA A 472 -9.24 -4.95 -7.04
N LYS A 473 -8.49 -5.92 -6.49
CA LYS A 473 -9.11 -7.14 -5.94
C LYS A 473 -8.32 -7.85 -4.85
N ARG A 474 -9.00 -8.67 -4.05
CA ARG A 474 -8.39 -9.47 -2.97
C ARG A 474 -7.51 -8.61 -2.05
N ILE A 475 -8.06 -7.50 -1.59
CA ILE A 475 -7.40 -6.65 -0.59
C ILE A 475 -7.87 -7.07 0.80
N THR A 476 -6.92 -7.28 1.70
CA THR A 476 -7.17 -7.60 3.11
C THR A 476 -6.62 -6.50 4.00
N VAL A 477 -7.44 -5.98 4.91
CA VAL A 477 -7.03 -5.00 5.92
C VAL A 477 -7.37 -5.55 7.29
N LYS A 478 -6.39 -5.56 8.20
CA LYS A 478 -6.55 -6.05 9.56
C LYS A 478 -6.02 -5.07 10.59
N LYS A 479 -6.70 -4.92 11.73
CA LYS A 479 -6.20 -4.13 12.88
C LYS A 479 -5.85 -2.70 12.49
N HIS A 480 -6.74 -2.03 11.77
CA HIS A 480 -6.48 -0.72 11.18
C HIS A 480 -7.31 0.37 11.83
N ILE A 481 -6.69 1.51 12.16
CA ILE A 481 -7.39 2.69 12.67
C ILE A 481 -7.34 3.80 11.63
N ALA A 482 -8.48 4.33 11.22
CA ALA A 482 -8.54 5.37 10.20
C ALA A 482 -9.59 6.44 10.53
N THR A 483 -9.42 7.64 9.98
CA THR A 483 -10.51 8.62 9.93
C THR A 483 -11.56 8.24 8.90
N ARG A 484 -11.17 7.57 7.81
CA ARG A 484 -12.04 6.97 6.80
C ARG A 484 -11.42 5.72 6.18
N ILE A 485 -12.27 4.74 5.85
CA ILE A 485 -11.91 3.62 4.97
C ILE A 485 -12.74 3.74 3.70
N VAL A 486 -12.09 4.05 2.58
CA VAL A 486 -12.74 4.36 1.31
C VAL A 486 -12.42 3.28 0.29
N ALA A 487 -13.37 2.40 0.02
CA ALA A 487 -13.19 1.17 -0.76
C ALA A 487 -14.45 0.80 -1.58
N HIS A 488 -15.12 1.81 -2.15
CA HIS A 488 -16.48 1.73 -2.70
C HIS A 488 -16.55 1.57 -4.23
N LYS A 489 -15.42 1.62 -4.95
CA LYS A 489 -15.35 1.50 -6.41
C LYS A 489 -15.31 0.03 -6.86
N LYS A 490 -14.61 -0.37 -7.93
CA LYS A 490 -14.62 -1.77 -8.42
C LYS A 490 -13.62 -2.64 -7.65
N LEU A 491 -13.74 -2.62 -6.32
CA LEU A 491 -12.91 -3.43 -5.43
C LEU A 491 -13.61 -4.76 -5.15
N THR A 492 -13.11 -5.82 -5.79
CA THR A 492 -13.64 -7.18 -5.65
C THR A 492 -12.93 -7.90 -4.50
N ASP A 493 -13.63 -8.73 -3.72
CA ASP A 493 -13.05 -9.55 -2.65
C ASP A 493 -12.37 -8.78 -1.50
N LEU A 494 -12.91 -7.61 -1.13
CA LEU A 494 -12.45 -6.85 0.04
C LEU A 494 -12.70 -7.61 1.35
N THR A 495 -11.69 -7.69 2.21
CA THR A 495 -11.79 -8.20 3.58
C THR A 495 -11.32 -7.15 4.58
N LEU A 496 -12.19 -6.76 5.51
CA LEU A 496 -11.87 -5.90 6.65
C LEU A 496 -12.04 -6.69 7.94
N GLU A 497 -11.02 -6.76 8.79
CA GLU A 497 -11.07 -7.44 10.10
C GLU A 497 -10.51 -6.55 11.21
N ASP A 498 -11.28 -6.31 12.26
CA ASP A 498 -10.82 -5.52 13.42
C ASP A 498 -10.36 -4.11 13.02
N CYS A 499 -11.17 -3.41 12.22
CA CYS A 499 -10.88 -2.06 11.74
C CYS A 499 -11.78 -1.02 12.39
N TYR A 500 -11.24 0.15 12.69
CA TYR A 500 -11.90 1.22 13.43
C TYR A 500 -11.89 2.52 12.62
N ALA A 501 -13.07 3.03 12.26
CA ALA A 501 -13.23 4.33 11.64
C ALA A 501 -13.68 5.37 12.68
N ILE A 502 -12.79 6.32 13.02
CA ILE A 502 -12.97 7.30 14.09
C ILE A 502 -13.31 8.67 13.52
N ASN A 503 -14.27 9.35 14.13
CA ASN A 503 -14.65 10.72 13.79
C ASN A 503 -13.53 11.68 14.16
N LYS A 504 -13.15 12.53 13.21
CA LYS A 504 -12.22 13.64 13.42
C LYS A 504 -13.01 14.95 13.29
N PRO A 505 -13.17 15.72 14.39
CA PRO A 505 -13.87 16.99 14.36
C PRO A 505 -13.33 17.91 13.26
N GLY A 506 -14.23 18.56 12.51
CA GLY A 506 -13.89 19.42 11.38
C GLY A 506 -13.64 18.69 10.05
N LEU A 507 -13.48 17.36 10.05
CA LEU A 507 -13.37 16.57 8.82
C LEU A 507 -14.72 15.94 8.48
N SER A 508 -15.39 16.50 7.45
CA SER A 508 -16.66 15.98 6.91
C SER A 508 -16.58 14.47 6.67
N ASN A 509 -17.64 13.69 6.92
CA ASN A 509 -17.67 12.25 6.65
C ASN A 509 -16.51 11.42 7.27
N SER A 510 -15.76 11.93 8.24
CA SER A 510 -14.87 11.10 9.06
C SER A 510 -15.68 10.14 9.93
N GLY A 511 -15.05 9.14 10.53
CA GLY A 511 -15.73 8.08 11.25
C GLY A 511 -16.53 7.15 10.34
N SER A 512 -16.11 7.00 9.07
CA SER A 512 -16.89 6.25 8.07
C SER A 512 -16.14 5.14 7.31
N ILE A 513 -16.91 4.12 6.92
CA ILE A 513 -16.48 3.01 6.05
C ILE A 513 -17.35 3.00 4.79
N TRP A 514 -16.73 3.12 3.62
CA TRP A 514 -17.43 3.06 2.33
C TRP A 514 -16.94 1.83 1.57
N ALA A 515 -17.81 0.90 1.23
CA ALA A 515 -17.40 -0.40 0.70
C ALA A 515 -18.21 -0.85 -0.53
N ASN A 516 -17.51 -1.50 -1.46
CA ASN A 516 -18.10 -2.15 -2.62
C ASN A 516 -18.57 -3.56 -2.27
N VAL A 517 -19.80 -3.89 -2.66
CA VAL A 517 -20.44 -5.19 -2.42
C VAL A 517 -20.17 -6.13 -3.58
N ASP A 518 -18.99 -6.75 -3.59
CA ASP A 518 -18.58 -7.74 -4.58
C ASP A 518 -17.62 -8.75 -3.94
N GLY A 519 -18.15 -9.67 -3.15
CA GLY A 519 -17.37 -10.60 -2.32
C GLY A 519 -16.91 -9.99 -0.99
N LEU A 520 -17.64 -8.99 -0.50
CA LEU A 520 -17.30 -8.20 0.67
C LEU A 520 -17.35 -9.04 1.96
N GLN A 521 -16.33 -8.93 2.80
CA GLN A 521 -16.32 -9.48 4.17
C GLN A 521 -15.87 -8.40 5.15
N ILE A 522 -16.71 -8.05 6.12
CA ILE A 522 -16.38 -7.11 7.20
C ILE A 522 -16.63 -7.80 8.52
N ARG A 523 -15.62 -7.87 9.40
CA ARG A 523 -15.72 -8.59 10.68
C ARG A 523 -15.09 -7.82 11.83
N GLY A 524 -15.81 -7.67 12.94
CA GLY A 524 -15.24 -7.03 14.14
C GLY A 524 -14.92 -5.54 13.94
N CYS A 525 -15.53 -4.88 12.95
CA CYS A 525 -15.22 -3.49 12.61
C CYS A 525 -16.16 -2.51 13.32
N THR A 526 -15.66 -1.29 13.54
CA THR A 526 -16.49 -0.17 14.01
C THR A 526 -16.37 1.05 13.11
N ALA A 527 -17.45 1.82 13.03
CA ALA A 527 -17.43 3.15 12.45
C ALA A 527 -18.29 4.08 13.31
N GLU A 528 -17.75 5.20 13.77
CA GLU A 528 -18.46 6.08 14.70
C GLU A 528 -19.65 6.80 14.04
N ASN A 529 -19.56 7.09 12.74
CA ASN A 529 -20.55 7.91 12.04
C ASN A 529 -21.31 7.15 10.96
N MET A 530 -20.67 6.24 10.21
CA MET A 530 -21.34 5.68 9.03
C MET A 530 -20.68 4.42 8.46
N ILE A 531 -21.50 3.47 8.02
CA ILE A 531 -21.16 2.54 6.94
C ILE A 531 -22.04 2.83 5.71
N THR A 532 -21.44 2.84 4.52
CA THR A 532 -22.17 2.99 3.25
C THR A 532 -21.69 1.98 2.22
N LEU A 533 -22.65 1.30 1.59
CA LEU A 533 -22.44 0.24 0.63
C LEU A 533 -22.88 0.67 -0.78
N SER A 534 -22.08 0.32 -1.77
CA SER A 534 -22.40 0.45 -3.20
C SER A 534 -21.97 -0.81 -3.95
N GLN A 535 -22.33 -0.94 -5.22
CA GLN A 535 -21.90 -2.08 -6.03
C GLN A 535 -21.51 -1.66 -7.44
N SER A 536 -20.21 -1.52 -7.68
CA SER A 536 -19.62 -1.09 -8.95
C SER A 536 -19.10 -2.27 -9.79
N SER A 537 -19.16 -3.49 -9.27
CA SER A 537 -18.69 -4.71 -9.93
C SER A 537 -19.46 -5.95 -9.45
N VAL A 538 -19.42 -7.01 -10.26
CA VAL A 538 -20.07 -8.30 -9.97
C VAL A 538 -19.14 -9.44 -10.45
N ARG A 539 -17.95 -9.52 -9.87
CA ARG A 539 -16.88 -10.44 -10.30
C ARG A 539 -16.62 -11.56 -9.31
N SER A 540 -16.96 -11.35 -8.04
CA SER A 540 -16.67 -12.30 -6.98
C SER A 540 -17.56 -13.53 -7.03
N LYS A 541 -17.00 -14.64 -6.55
CA LYS A 541 -17.74 -15.86 -6.19
C LYS A 541 -18.01 -15.97 -4.69
N ARG A 542 -17.47 -15.06 -3.87
CA ARG A 542 -17.67 -15.02 -2.42
C ARG A 542 -19.04 -14.39 -2.11
N PRO A 543 -19.73 -14.85 -1.05
CA PRO A 543 -20.88 -14.13 -0.53
C PRO A 543 -20.47 -12.77 0.03
N ASN A 544 -21.44 -11.88 0.24
CA ASN A 544 -21.24 -10.63 0.95
C ASN A 544 -21.72 -10.78 2.41
N ALA A 545 -20.87 -10.45 3.37
CA ALA A 545 -21.20 -10.56 4.79
C ALA A 545 -20.57 -9.44 5.63
N ILE A 546 -21.33 -8.98 6.62
CA ILE A 546 -20.91 -8.04 7.66
C ILE A 546 -21.26 -8.69 9.01
N GLU A 547 -20.26 -8.96 9.84
CA GLU A 547 -20.43 -9.78 11.04
C GLU A 547 -19.75 -9.16 12.26
N ASN A 548 -20.38 -9.22 13.43
CA ASN A 548 -19.77 -8.79 14.70
C ASN A 548 -19.30 -7.32 14.68
N CYS A 549 -20.07 -6.41 14.08
CA CYS A 549 -19.69 -5.01 13.87
C CYS A 549 -20.59 -4.01 14.61
N SER A 550 -20.10 -2.79 14.85
CA SER A 550 -20.89 -1.69 15.41
C SER A 550 -20.73 -0.41 14.59
N PHE A 551 -21.84 0.13 14.08
CA PHE A 551 -21.83 1.32 13.24
C PHE A 551 -22.78 2.39 13.78
N GLY A 552 -22.27 3.60 14.02
CA GLY A 552 -23.13 4.77 14.08
C GLY A 552 -23.66 5.11 12.69
N MET A 553 -24.77 5.83 12.64
CA MET A 553 -25.34 6.35 11.40
C MET A 553 -25.61 7.85 11.49
N LEU A 554 -25.15 8.60 10.49
CA LEU A 554 -25.51 10.01 10.33
C LEU A 554 -26.93 10.14 9.78
N LYS A 555 -27.64 11.16 10.25
CA LYS A 555 -28.99 11.46 9.80
C LYS A 555 -29.05 11.73 8.29
N GLY A 556 -30.00 11.12 7.59
CA GLY A 556 -30.22 11.31 6.16
C GLY A 556 -29.25 10.57 5.24
N TYR A 557 -28.31 9.80 5.80
CA TYR A 557 -27.36 8.99 5.04
C TYR A 557 -27.88 7.58 4.77
N GLU A 558 -27.11 6.82 4.00
CA GLU A 558 -27.49 5.49 3.55
C GLU A 558 -26.51 4.40 4.01
N ILE A 559 -27.09 3.28 4.43
CA ILE A 559 -26.37 2.01 4.60
C ILE A 559 -26.09 1.41 3.23
N ALA A 560 -27.06 1.48 2.30
CA ALA A 560 -26.88 1.02 0.92
C ALA A 560 -27.38 2.08 -0.05
N ARG A 561 -26.57 2.42 -1.06
CA ARG A 561 -26.86 3.48 -2.03
C ARG A 561 -28.18 3.22 -2.76
N PRO A 562 -29.14 4.17 -2.80
CA PRO A 562 -30.28 4.07 -3.70
C PRO A 562 -29.88 4.37 -5.15
N ILE A 563 -30.79 4.19 -6.10
CA ILE A 563 -30.59 4.67 -7.48
C ILE A 563 -30.57 6.21 -7.47
N ARG A 564 -29.39 6.79 -7.66
CA ARG A 564 -29.21 8.25 -7.84
C ARG A 564 -28.24 8.60 -8.97
N SER A 565 -27.28 7.72 -9.25
CA SER A 565 -26.21 7.94 -10.22
C SER A 565 -25.69 6.60 -10.73
N GLU A 566 -25.21 6.61 -11.97
CA GLU A 566 -24.51 5.49 -12.60
C GLU A 566 -22.99 5.58 -12.41
N ALA A 567 -22.49 6.61 -11.73
CA ALA A 567 -21.06 6.79 -11.51
C ALA A 567 -20.48 5.65 -10.65
N VAL A 568 -19.31 5.17 -11.05
CA VAL A 568 -18.56 4.15 -10.32
C VAL A 568 -18.36 4.62 -8.87
N GLY A 569 -18.68 3.77 -7.92
CA GLY A 569 -18.63 4.07 -6.50
C GLY A 569 -19.96 4.39 -5.85
N VAL A 570 -20.96 4.84 -6.61
CA VAL A 570 -22.24 5.34 -6.06
C VAL A 570 -23.46 4.61 -6.59
N THR A 571 -23.25 3.49 -7.27
CA THR A 571 -24.29 2.63 -7.83
C THR A 571 -25.02 1.81 -6.76
N PRO A 572 -26.29 1.43 -7.01
CA PRO A 572 -27.08 0.61 -6.10
C PRO A 572 -26.48 -0.79 -5.90
N VAL A 573 -26.71 -1.39 -4.74
CA VAL A 573 -26.39 -2.79 -4.45
C VAL A 573 -27.51 -3.68 -4.98
N SER A 574 -27.13 -4.58 -5.88
CA SER A 574 -28.01 -5.54 -6.55
C SER A 574 -27.79 -6.99 -6.11
N SER A 575 -26.75 -7.24 -5.31
CA SER A 575 -26.45 -8.54 -4.72
C SER A 575 -27.18 -8.78 -3.40
N ASP A 576 -27.12 -10.03 -2.93
CA ASP A 576 -27.55 -10.43 -1.60
C ASP A 576 -26.50 -10.05 -0.54
N LEU A 577 -26.96 -9.75 0.67
CA LEU A 577 -26.13 -9.36 1.82
C LEU A 577 -26.61 -10.02 3.12
N LEU A 578 -25.66 -10.58 3.88
CA LEU A 578 -25.84 -10.97 5.27
C LEU A 578 -25.27 -9.91 6.21
N ILE A 579 -26.04 -9.51 7.22
CA ILE A 579 -25.59 -8.74 8.37
C ILE A 579 -25.90 -9.55 9.63
N ALA A 580 -24.89 -9.90 10.42
CA ALA A 580 -25.06 -10.78 11.58
C ALA A 580 -24.31 -10.31 12.83
N ASN A 581 -24.95 -10.38 14.01
CA ASN A 581 -24.35 -10.00 15.30
C ASN A 581 -23.83 -8.56 15.30
N CYS A 582 -24.59 -7.64 14.69
CA CYS A 582 -24.17 -6.24 14.53
C CYS A 582 -25.06 -5.27 15.33
N GLU A 583 -24.58 -4.05 15.50
CA GLU A 583 -25.37 -2.96 16.07
C GLU A 583 -25.26 -1.71 15.21
N PHE A 584 -26.41 -1.12 14.88
CA PHE A 584 -26.53 0.20 14.28
C PHE A 584 -27.06 1.17 15.33
N THR A 585 -26.28 2.18 15.66
CA THR A 585 -26.63 3.20 16.65
C THR A 585 -26.89 4.54 15.98
N SER A 586 -27.50 5.45 16.73
CA SER A 586 -27.82 6.80 16.27
C SER A 586 -28.67 6.84 14.99
N VAL A 587 -29.52 5.83 14.80
CA VAL A 587 -30.33 5.72 13.60
C VAL A 587 -31.39 6.83 13.59
N GLU A 588 -31.27 7.77 12.67
CA GLU A 588 -32.26 8.83 12.41
C GLU A 588 -32.43 9.01 10.91
N ASP A 589 -33.61 8.71 10.35
CA ASP A 589 -33.88 8.89 8.90
C ASP A 589 -32.78 8.32 7.99
N VAL A 590 -32.42 7.06 8.21
CA VAL A 590 -31.36 6.33 7.48
C VAL A 590 -31.97 5.54 6.33
N ASN A 591 -31.22 5.34 5.24
CA ASN A 591 -31.71 4.61 4.07
C ASN A 591 -30.96 3.29 3.79
N ILE A 592 -31.67 2.19 3.66
CA ILE A 592 -31.23 0.95 3.02
C ILE A 592 -31.80 0.97 1.60
N GLY A 593 -31.13 1.72 0.72
CA GLY A 593 -31.68 2.16 -0.55
C GLY A 593 -31.78 1.08 -1.63
N SER A 594 -30.91 0.07 -1.60
CA SER A 594 -30.97 -1.05 -2.55
C SER A 594 -30.19 -2.24 -2.01
N ILE A 595 -30.84 -3.41 -1.94
CA ILE A 595 -30.25 -4.75 -1.75
C ILE A 595 -31.27 -5.73 -2.36
N ASN A 596 -30.82 -6.82 -2.99
CA ASN A 596 -31.74 -7.83 -3.50
C ASN A 596 -32.38 -8.62 -2.35
N ARG A 597 -31.59 -9.45 -1.66
CA ARG A 597 -31.98 -10.10 -0.40
C ARG A 597 -31.10 -9.62 0.74
N LEU A 598 -31.71 -9.01 1.76
CA LEU A 598 -31.06 -8.59 3.00
C LEU A 598 -31.43 -9.56 4.12
N THR A 599 -30.44 -10.30 4.63
CA THR A 599 -30.59 -11.14 5.83
C THR A 599 -29.96 -10.45 7.02
N ILE A 600 -30.75 -10.21 8.05
CA ILE A 600 -30.37 -9.58 9.32
C ILE A 600 -30.50 -10.64 10.41
N ARG A 601 -29.40 -10.99 11.08
CA ARG A 601 -29.38 -12.00 12.13
C ARG A 601 -28.79 -11.43 13.41
N ASP A 602 -29.49 -11.52 14.53
CA ASP A 602 -28.96 -11.08 15.83
C ASP A 602 -28.41 -9.64 15.80
N THR A 603 -29.03 -8.77 15.01
CA THR A 603 -28.58 -7.40 14.76
C THR A 603 -29.60 -6.39 15.27
N TRP A 604 -29.10 -5.31 15.88
CA TRP A 604 -29.93 -4.25 16.45
C TRP A 604 -29.85 -2.96 15.64
N PHE A 605 -31.00 -2.32 15.42
CA PHE A 605 -31.08 -0.90 15.02
C PHE A 605 -31.63 -0.09 16.18
N ARG A 606 -30.88 0.91 16.62
CA ARG A 606 -31.23 1.77 17.74
C ARG A 606 -31.38 3.22 17.31
N GLY A 607 -32.59 3.75 17.49
CA GLY A 607 -32.81 5.19 17.37
C GLY A 607 -32.14 5.96 18.50
N THR A 608 -31.81 7.22 18.25
CA THR A 608 -31.34 8.15 19.30
C THR A 608 -32.44 8.48 20.30
N SER A 609 -33.71 8.42 19.87
CA SER A 609 -34.87 8.70 20.69
C SER A 609 -36.13 8.02 20.13
N ALA A 610 -37.16 7.96 20.96
CA ALA A 610 -38.49 7.46 20.62
C ALA A 610 -39.14 8.16 19.40
N SER A 611 -38.72 9.39 19.06
CA SER A 611 -39.38 10.21 18.03
C SER A 611 -38.57 10.41 16.75
N THR A 612 -37.39 9.78 16.60
CA THR A 612 -36.47 10.06 15.48
C THR A 612 -36.03 8.82 14.71
N GLY A 613 -36.11 7.62 15.29
CA GLY A 613 -35.61 6.40 14.66
C GLY A 613 -36.44 5.97 13.45
N ILE A 614 -35.88 6.15 12.25
CA ILE A 614 -36.50 5.81 10.97
C ILE A 614 -35.45 5.15 10.08
N VAL A 615 -35.80 4.01 9.48
CA VAL A 615 -35.02 3.35 8.42
C VAL A 615 -35.90 3.17 7.19
N ARG A 616 -35.52 3.78 6.07
CA ARG A 616 -36.18 3.63 4.78
C ARG A 616 -35.61 2.43 4.04
N VAL A 617 -36.47 1.60 3.46
CA VAL A 617 -36.09 0.30 2.91
C VAL A 617 -36.56 0.18 1.47
N GLY A 618 -35.60 0.22 0.55
CA GLY A 618 -35.78 -0.10 -0.86
C GLY A 618 -35.44 -1.56 -1.21
N SER A 619 -34.98 -2.35 -0.24
CA SER A 619 -34.60 -3.76 -0.46
C SER A 619 -35.81 -4.62 -0.84
N LYS A 620 -35.64 -5.60 -1.74
CA LYS A 620 -36.78 -6.41 -2.21
C LYS A 620 -37.24 -7.42 -1.17
N GLU A 621 -36.29 -8.11 -0.56
CA GLU A 621 -36.57 -9.11 0.47
C GLU A 621 -35.72 -8.82 1.71
N VAL A 622 -36.37 -8.72 2.86
CA VAL A 622 -35.74 -8.51 4.16
C VAL A 622 -36.15 -9.64 5.09
N MET A 623 -35.17 -10.26 5.73
CA MET A 623 -35.40 -11.30 6.74
C MET A 623 -34.67 -10.91 8.01
N ILE A 624 -35.39 -10.86 9.13
CA ILE A 624 -34.89 -10.56 10.47
C ILE A 624 -35.07 -11.80 11.34
N SER A 625 -33.97 -12.30 11.90
CA SER A 625 -33.98 -13.42 12.84
C SER A 625 -33.13 -13.07 14.06
N GLY A 626 -33.75 -12.93 15.24
CA GLY A 626 -33.06 -12.42 16.42
C GLY A 626 -32.68 -10.94 16.29
N GLY A 627 -32.13 -10.35 17.37
CA GLY A 627 -31.90 -8.90 17.43
C GLY A 627 -33.19 -8.09 17.33
N GLY A 628 -33.17 -6.95 16.64
CA GLY A 628 -34.37 -6.22 16.25
C GLY A 628 -34.25 -4.70 16.33
N LEU A 629 -35.31 -4.03 16.78
CA LEU A 629 -35.48 -2.58 16.74
C LEU A 629 -35.65 -2.02 18.16
N ASP A 630 -34.97 -0.93 18.46
CA ASP A 630 -35.10 -0.19 19.70
C ASP A 630 -35.30 1.30 19.38
N ASN A 631 -36.51 1.80 19.66
CA ASN A 631 -36.88 3.17 19.29
C ASN A 631 -36.66 3.48 17.80
N CYS A 632 -36.94 2.51 16.93
CA CYS A 632 -36.69 2.58 15.50
C CYS A 632 -37.79 1.84 14.71
N GLY A 633 -38.05 2.26 13.48
CA GLY A 633 -39.04 1.66 12.59
C GLY A 633 -38.57 1.54 11.14
N LEU A 634 -39.05 0.51 10.44
CA LEU A 634 -38.76 0.24 9.03
C LEU A 634 -39.89 0.77 8.14
N ILE A 635 -39.54 1.64 7.20
CA ILE A 635 -40.45 2.24 6.23
C ILE A 635 -40.12 1.70 4.85
N PHE A 636 -40.97 0.83 4.33
CA PHE A 636 -40.84 0.21 3.02
C PHE A 636 -41.33 1.15 1.93
N THR A 637 -40.42 1.53 1.04
CA THR A 637 -40.63 2.58 0.02
C THR A 637 -40.83 2.01 -1.39
N GLY A 638 -41.02 0.70 -1.52
CA GLY A 638 -41.07 -0.03 -2.79
C GLY A 638 -39.69 -0.53 -3.24
N ALA A 639 -39.69 -1.63 -4.01
CA ALA A 639 -38.46 -2.21 -4.54
C ALA A 639 -37.60 -1.19 -5.30
N TRP A 640 -36.31 -1.14 -4.99
CA TRP A 640 -35.39 -0.13 -5.51
C TRP A 640 -35.28 -0.09 -7.04
N ASP A 641 -35.53 -1.21 -7.73
CA ASP A 641 -35.46 -1.34 -9.19
C ASP A 641 -36.83 -1.35 -9.89
N HIS A 642 -37.90 -0.92 -9.21
CA HIS A 642 -39.27 -0.95 -9.73
C HIS A 642 -39.45 -0.25 -11.09
N ILE A 643 -38.69 0.82 -11.35
CA ILE A 643 -38.71 1.51 -12.66
C ILE A 643 -38.29 0.55 -13.79
N LYS A 644 -37.34 -0.36 -13.50
CA LYS A 644 -36.82 -1.34 -14.46
C LYS A 644 -37.67 -2.60 -14.53
N THR A 645 -38.16 -3.08 -13.39
CA THR A 645 -38.86 -4.38 -13.31
C THR A 645 -40.38 -4.26 -13.47
N GLY A 646 -40.95 -3.06 -13.31
CA GLY A 646 -42.38 -2.81 -13.33
C GLY A 646 -43.12 -3.26 -12.07
N THR A 647 -42.41 -3.71 -11.04
CA THR A 647 -43.01 -4.14 -9.77
C THR A 647 -42.38 -3.42 -8.58
N MET A 648 -43.22 -3.03 -7.62
CA MET A 648 -42.81 -2.45 -6.33
C MET A 648 -42.83 -3.49 -5.21
N ASP A 649 -43.03 -4.78 -5.53
CA ASP A 649 -43.22 -5.84 -4.54
C ASP A 649 -42.05 -5.92 -3.55
N GLN A 650 -42.38 -6.02 -2.27
CA GLN A 650 -41.41 -6.19 -1.19
C GLN A 650 -41.87 -7.25 -0.20
N CYS A 651 -40.91 -7.88 0.47
CA CYS A 651 -41.16 -8.90 1.49
C CYS A 651 -40.36 -8.58 2.77
N LEU A 652 -41.03 -8.67 3.92
CA LEU A 652 -40.42 -8.68 5.24
C LEU A 652 -40.82 -9.95 6.00
N THR A 653 -39.83 -10.71 6.46
CA THR A 653 -40.01 -11.79 7.45
C THR A 653 -39.32 -11.42 8.76
N VAL A 654 -40.03 -11.55 9.89
CA VAL A 654 -39.52 -11.32 11.24
C VAL A 654 -39.77 -12.56 12.07
N ASP A 655 -38.70 -13.22 12.52
CA ASP A 655 -38.77 -14.52 13.19
C ASP A 655 -37.60 -14.72 14.18
N GLY A 656 -37.40 -15.95 14.66
CA GLY A 656 -36.18 -16.38 15.36
C GLY A 656 -35.94 -15.66 16.69
N GLY A 657 -36.99 -15.18 17.34
CA GLY A 657 -36.92 -14.42 18.59
C GLY A 657 -36.58 -12.94 18.42
N ALA A 658 -36.75 -12.37 17.23
CA ALA A 658 -36.55 -10.93 17.01
C ALA A 658 -37.45 -10.08 17.92
N VAL A 659 -36.95 -8.93 18.38
CA VAL A 659 -37.63 -8.04 19.32
C VAL A 659 -37.70 -6.62 18.78
N PHE A 660 -38.90 -6.09 18.60
CA PHE A 660 -39.16 -4.67 18.34
C PHE A 660 -39.69 -4.03 19.62
N LYS A 661 -39.07 -2.95 20.09
CA LYS A 661 -39.46 -2.29 21.36
C LYS A 661 -39.35 -0.77 21.30
N GLY A 662 -40.07 -0.08 22.20
CA GLY A 662 -40.12 1.38 22.24
C GLY A 662 -41.15 1.94 21.25
N THR A 663 -40.80 2.96 20.47
CA THR A 663 -41.61 3.45 19.34
C THR A 663 -40.71 3.81 18.15
N SER A 664 -41.11 4.72 17.26
CA SER A 664 -40.27 5.20 16.15
C SER A 664 -40.69 6.62 15.75
N GLY A 665 -39.90 7.28 14.89
CA GLY A 665 -40.24 8.62 14.42
C GLY A 665 -41.55 8.72 13.62
N GLU A 666 -42.04 7.60 13.10
CA GLU A 666 -43.32 7.49 12.40
C GLU A 666 -44.41 6.82 13.26
N ASN A 667 -44.12 6.56 14.55
CA ASN A 667 -44.96 5.77 15.44
C ASN A 667 -45.34 4.41 14.83
N ALA A 668 -44.42 3.75 14.13
CA ALA A 668 -44.62 2.45 13.52
C ALA A 668 -43.32 1.62 13.49
N TYR A 669 -43.37 0.34 13.82
CA TYR A 669 -42.21 -0.57 13.61
C TYR A 669 -42.06 -1.00 12.16
N VAL A 670 -43.18 -1.21 11.46
CA VAL A 670 -43.21 -1.54 10.04
C VAL A 670 -44.26 -0.67 9.36
N LYS A 671 -43.88 0.10 8.35
CA LYS A 671 -44.81 0.89 7.55
C LYS A 671 -44.53 0.63 6.08
N HIS A 672 -45.57 0.39 5.29
CA HIS A 672 -45.45 0.36 3.83
C HIS A 672 -46.02 1.66 3.26
N GLU A 673 -45.17 2.44 2.60
CA GLU A 673 -45.50 3.78 2.10
C GLU A 673 -45.64 3.81 0.57
N ALA A 674 -45.17 2.79 -0.14
CA ALA A 674 -45.27 2.73 -1.59
C ALA A 674 -46.73 2.58 -2.08
N ALA A 675 -47.10 3.43 -3.05
CA ALA A 675 -48.37 3.33 -3.74
C ALA A 675 -48.30 2.22 -4.82
N GLY A 676 -48.84 1.04 -4.51
CA GLY A 676 -48.89 -0.11 -5.41
C GLY A 676 -47.89 -1.21 -5.05
N GLY A 677 -47.87 -2.29 -5.85
CA GLY A 677 -47.14 -3.51 -5.52
C GLY A 677 -47.82 -4.34 -4.41
N THR A 678 -47.28 -5.53 -4.21
CA THR A 678 -47.65 -6.48 -3.15
C THR A 678 -46.61 -6.43 -2.06
N PHE A 679 -47.06 -6.13 -0.84
CA PHE A 679 -46.22 -6.24 0.34
C PHE A 679 -46.53 -7.55 1.06
N THR A 680 -45.51 -8.37 1.25
CA THR A 680 -45.61 -9.62 2.01
C THR A 680 -44.97 -9.42 3.38
N LEU A 681 -45.76 -9.53 4.43
CA LEU A 681 -45.32 -9.32 5.82
C LEU A 681 -45.59 -10.55 6.65
N HIS A 682 -44.51 -11.22 7.08
CA HIS A 682 -44.56 -12.45 7.86
C HIS A 682 -43.96 -12.22 9.26
N TYR A 683 -44.77 -12.39 10.30
CA TYR A 683 -44.34 -12.47 11.69
C TYR A 683 -44.38 -13.94 12.17
N GLY A 684 -43.23 -14.48 12.55
CA GLY A 684 -43.08 -15.80 13.18
C GLY A 684 -42.97 -15.68 14.70
N SER A 685 -42.00 -16.37 15.28
CA SER A 685 -41.66 -16.24 16.70
C SER A 685 -40.90 -14.93 16.92
N CYS A 686 -41.62 -13.87 17.30
CA CYS A 686 -41.06 -12.56 17.59
C CYS A 686 -41.81 -11.85 18.73
N GLN A 687 -41.21 -10.80 19.29
CA GLN A 687 -41.83 -9.91 20.26
C GLN A 687 -41.92 -8.49 19.67
N SER A 688 -43.09 -7.88 19.75
CA SER A 688 -43.32 -6.50 19.33
C SER A 688 -43.98 -5.75 20.49
N LEU A 689 -43.23 -4.84 21.13
CA LEU A 689 -43.50 -4.31 22.47
C LEU A 689 -43.55 -2.78 22.44
N ALA A 690 -44.75 -2.24 22.17
CA ALA A 690 -44.99 -0.81 22.04
C ALA A 690 -45.10 -0.11 23.40
N ASP A 691 -44.29 0.93 23.60
CA ASP A 691 -44.33 1.79 24.80
C ASP A 691 -45.32 2.97 24.66
N ASP A 692 -45.67 3.38 23.43
CA ASP A 692 -46.72 4.37 23.15
C ASP A 692 -47.95 3.64 22.59
N ALA A 693 -49.14 3.95 23.12
CA ALA A 693 -50.41 3.38 22.66
C ALA A 693 -50.71 3.69 21.18
N ARG A 694 -50.07 4.71 20.60
CA ARG A 694 -50.19 5.09 19.19
C ARG A 694 -49.25 4.30 18.28
N THR A 695 -48.24 3.63 18.82
CA THR A 695 -47.26 2.88 18.02
C THR A 695 -47.94 1.76 17.26
N LEU A 696 -47.71 1.72 15.96
CA LEU A 696 -48.21 0.72 15.04
C LEU A 696 -47.23 -0.45 14.96
N HIS A 697 -47.69 -1.66 15.29
CA HIS A 697 -46.88 -2.86 15.03
C HIS A 697 -46.64 -3.04 13.53
N PHE A 698 -47.63 -2.67 12.73
CA PHE A 698 -47.48 -2.46 11.30
C PHE A 698 -48.53 -1.46 10.80
N GLN A 699 -48.22 -0.77 9.71
CA GLN A 699 -49.12 0.13 9.00
C GLN A 699 -49.14 -0.17 7.50
N MET A 700 -50.35 -0.39 6.98
CA MET A 700 -50.65 -0.55 5.57
C MET A 700 -51.79 0.39 5.20
N THR A 701 -51.46 1.50 4.52
CA THR A 701 -52.43 2.53 4.13
C THR A 701 -53.17 2.18 2.84
N ASP A 702 -52.44 1.73 1.82
CA ASP A 702 -52.95 1.34 0.50
C ASP A 702 -52.12 0.16 -0.07
N GLY A 703 -52.71 -0.68 -0.92
CA GLY A 703 -51.96 -1.68 -1.70
C GLY A 703 -52.50 -3.11 -1.63
N LYS A 704 -51.64 -4.09 -1.92
CA LYS A 704 -51.94 -5.52 -1.87
C LYS A 704 -51.13 -6.18 -0.75
N LEU A 705 -51.77 -6.55 0.36
CA LEU A 705 -51.07 -7.10 1.53
C LEU A 705 -51.22 -8.62 1.62
N ASN A 706 -50.09 -9.33 1.68
CA ASN A 706 -50.01 -10.73 2.11
C ASN A 706 -49.48 -10.77 3.55
N PHE A 707 -50.38 -10.72 4.53
CA PHE A 707 -50.02 -10.72 5.94
C PHE A 707 -50.18 -12.10 6.57
N LYS A 708 -49.14 -12.56 7.25
CA LYS A 708 -49.17 -13.76 8.08
C LYS A 708 -48.49 -13.47 9.41
N ALA A 709 -49.18 -13.74 10.51
CA ALA A 709 -48.59 -13.75 11.84
C ALA A 709 -48.94 -15.05 12.56
N VAL A 710 -47.93 -15.82 12.96
CA VAL A 710 -48.08 -17.10 13.67
C VAL A 710 -47.05 -17.22 14.77
N GLY A 711 -47.50 -17.28 16.03
CA GLY A 711 -46.60 -17.45 17.19
C GLY A 711 -45.96 -16.16 17.70
N ALA A 712 -46.37 -15.00 17.20
CA ALA A 712 -45.86 -13.70 17.63
C ALA A 712 -46.49 -13.21 18.95
N HIS A 713 -45.75 -12.40 19.69
CA HIS A 713 -46.24 -11.68 20.88
C HIS A 713 -46.28 -10.18 20.60
N PHE A 714 -47.48 -9.60 20.65
CA PHE A 714 -47.74 -8.16 20.52
C PHE A 714 -48.18 -7.59 21.87
N LYS A 715 -47.60 -6.44 22.26
CA LYS A 715 -47.93 -5.77 23.52
C LYS A 715 -48.02 -4.26 23.34
N GLY A 716 -49.06 -3.66 23.89
CA GLY A 716 -49.36 -2.23 23.75
C GLY A 716 -49.74 -1.86 22.31
N GLY A 717 -49.68 -0.57 21.99
CA GLY A 717 -49.81 -0.08 20.61
C GLY A 717 -51.11 -0.48 19.90
N GLN A 718 -51.05 -0.49 18.57
CA GLN A 718 -52.20 -0.81 17.71
C GLN A 718 -51.77 -1.41 16.36
N TYR A 719 -52.73 -1.96 15.62
CA TYR A 719 -52.54 -2.34 14.22
C TYR A 719 -53.17 -1.30 13.29
N ALA A 720 -52.66 -1.17 12.07
CA ALA A 720 -53.36 -0.47 10.99
C ALA A 720 -53.26 -1.23 9.66
N ALA A 721 -54.37 -1.82 9.23
CA ALA A 721 -54.54 -2.36 7.88
C ALA A 721 -55.91 -1.94 7.33
N SER A 722 -55.91 -1.09 6.30
CA SER A 722 -57.17 -0.65 5.69
C SER A 722 -57.90 -1.83 5.01
N GLU A 723 -59.24 -1.82 5.00
CA GLU A 723 -60.03 -2.84 4.27
C GLU A 723 -59.66 -2.91 2.78
N GLY A 724 -59.31 -1.76 2.19
CA GLY A 724 -58.85 -1.66 0.80
C GLY A 724 -57.48 -2.32 0.53
N SER A 725 -56.72 -2.67 1.57
CA SER A 725 -55.39 -3.27 1.43
C SER A 725 -55.40 -4.79 1.10
N ILE A 726 -56.54 -5.46 1.23
CA ILE A 726 -56.68 -6.91 0.97
C ILE A 726 -57.40 -7.13 -0.37
N ALA A 727 -56.66 -6.99 -1.47
CA ALA A 727 -57.20 -7.23 -2.81
C ALA A 727 -57.47 -8.73 -3.09
N LYS A 728 -58.21 -9.02 -4.17
CA LYS A 728 -58.47 -10.40 -4.61
C LYS A 728 -57.15 -11.13 -4.89
N GLY A 729 -56.95 -12.26 -4.18
CA GLY A 729 -55.74 -13.08 -4.29
C GLY A 729 -54.71 -12.82 -3.18
N ASN A 730 -54.95 -11.81 -2.34
CA ASN A 730 -54.16 -11.52 -1.15
C ASN A 730 -54.84 -12.06 0.12
N TYR A 731 -54.12 -12.06 1.24
CA TYR A 731 -54.61 -12.65 2.49
C TYR A 731 -54.15 -11.89 3.73
N PHE A 732 -54.95 -11.98 4.79
CA PHE A 732 -54.60 -11.53 6.13
C PHE A 732 -54.85 -12.67 7.12
N PHE A 733 -53.79 -13.15 7.76
CA PHE A 733 -53.87 -14.29 8.68
C PHE A 733 -53.11 -14.02 9.99
N LEU A 734 -53.81 -14.06 11.12
CA LEU A 734 -53.25 -13.90 12.46
C LEU A 734 -53.77 -15.02 13.36
N THR A 735 -52.91 -15.94 13.79
CA THR A 735 -53.29 -17.05 14.68
C THR A 735 -52.16 -17.44 15.63
N SER A 736 -52.48 -18.10 16.74
CA SER A 736 -51.49 -18.55 17.73
C SER A 736 -50.62 -17.42 18.27
N CYS A 737 -51.14 -16.19 18.30
CA CYS A 737 -50.46 -15.01 18.84
C CYS A 737 -50.92 -14.69 20.26
N ILE A 738 -50.05 -14.01 21.01
CA ILE A 738 -50.38 -13.39 22.30
C ILE A 738 -50.50 -11.88 22.06
N GLU A 739 -51.60 -11.28 22.49
CA GLU A 739 -51.88 -9.86 22.32
C GLU A 739 -52.23 -9.26 23.68
N GLU A 740 -51.33 -8.45 24.26
CA GLU A 740 -51.51 -7.74 25.53
C GLU A 740 -51.81 -6.25 25.28
N LYS A 741 -53.03 -5.78 25.55
CA LYS A 741 -53.43 -4.36 25.43
C LYS A 741 -53.22 -3.76 24.03
N VAL A 742 -53.36 -4.57 22.99
CA VAL A 742 -53.21 -4.13 21.59
C VAL A 742 -54.55 -3.63 21.05
N ASN A 743 -54.58 -2.43 20.47
CA ASN A 743 -55.79 -1.91 19.83
C ASN A 743 -55.97 -2.51 18.42
N ARG A 744 -57.10 -3.20 18.23
CA ARG A 744 -57.50 -3.91 17.00
C ARG A 744 -58.54 -3.16 16.16
N SER A 745 -58.89 -1.92 16.49
CA SER A 745 -60.00 -1.19 15.87
C SER A 745 -59.85 -0.94 14.36
N SER A 746 -58.63 -1.05 13.84
CA SER A 746 -58.29 -0.78 12.43
C SER A 746 -57.86 -2.05 11.67
N LEU A 747 -58.34 -3.23 12.10
CA LEU A 747 -58.20 -4.48 11.34
C LEU A 747 -59.36 -4.66 10.35
N PRO A 748 -59.13 -5.29 9.18
CA PRO A 748 -60.19 -5.57 8.22
C PRO A 748 -61.20 -6.60 8.75
N ALA A 749 -62.45 -6.54 8.28
CA ALA A 749 -63.47 -7.52 8.65
C ALA A 749 -63.09 -8.96 8.20
N GLU A 750 -63.43 -9.95 9.02
CA GLU A 750 -63.15 -11.36 8.72
C GLU A 750 -63.95 -11.89 7.52
N GLY A 751 -63.35 -12.82 6.79
CA GLY A 751 -63.93 -13.46 5.61
C GLY A 751 -63.08 -14.63 5.11
N ALA A 752 -63.29 -15.07 3.87
CA ALA A 752 -62.56 -16.23 3.31
C ALA A 752 -61.04 -16.01 3.20
N SER A 753 -60.58 -14.77 3.01
CA SER A 753 -59.17 -14.38 2.88
C SER A 753 -58.63 -13.60 4.08
N VAL A 754 -59.45 -13.36 5.11
CA VAL A 754 -59.11 -12.58 6.30
C VAL A 754 -59.53 -13.34 7.55
N GLN A 755 -58.57 -13.80 8.36
CA GLN A 755 -58.83 -14.52 9.61
C GLN A 755 -57.86 -14.04 10.71
N HIS A 756 -58.38 -13.54 11.82
CA HIS A 756 -57.54 -12.95 12.88
C HIS A 756 -58.10 -13.07 14.31
N SER A 757 -59.25 -13.69 14.51
CA SER A 757 -59.91 -13.80 15.83
C SER A 757 -59.79 -15.19 16.43
N THR A 758 -59.65 -16.24 15.61
CA THR A 758 -59.56 -17.63 16.08
C THR A 758 -58.12 -18.04 16.40
N GLY A 759 -57.91 -18.59 17.60
CA GLY A 759 -56.63 -19.19 18.01
C GLY A 759 -55.62 -18.22 18.63
N ASN A 760 -56.00 -16.98 18.94
CA ASN A 760 -55.15 -15.99 19.62
C ASN A 760 -55.52 -15.86 21.11
N LEU A 761 -54.55 -15.53 21.97
CA LEU A 761 -54.76 -15.15 23.37
C LEU A 761 -54.77 -13.63 23.48
N ILE A 762 -55.96 -13.06 23.71
CA ILE A 762 -56.16 -11.61 23.81
C ILE A 762 -56.33 -11.23 25.29
N ILE A 763 -55.45 -10.38 25.79
CA ILE A 763 -55.42 -9.88 27.17
C ILE A 763 -55.65 -8.37 27.13
N GLY A 764 -56.73 -7.91 27.78
CA GLY A 764 -57.19 -6.51 27.74
C GLY A 764 -56.36 -5.49 28.50
#